data_AF-A0A9P9UBU4-F1
#
_entry.id   AF-A0A9P9UBU4-F1
#
_cell.length_a   1.000
_cell.length_b   1.000
_cell.length_c   1.000
_cell.angle_alpha   90.00
_cell.angle_beta   90.00
_cell.angle_gamma   90.00
#
_symmetry.space_group_name_H-M   'P 1'
#
loop_
_entity.id
_entity.type
_entity.pdbx_description
1 polymer ?
#
loop_
_entity_poly.entity_id
_entity_poly.type
_entity_poly.pdbx_seq_one_letter_code
_entity_poly.pdbx_strand_id
1 'polypeptide(L)'
;MLSQRLTRWTSRALLTHARVPLARPAVSQVQVRHRLCSSCASANPVPAKPEAPDHRDLGTQQELFMTSIYSPGSPIFLPNGARIFNRLVEYLRKQYVHYGFQEVITPTIYKKALWAKSGHLENYADDMFTVTSTSPSRADVTEAGEVDEYGLKPMNCPGHCLIFAAQKRSYRDLPIRYADFSPLHRNEISGALSGLTRVRRFHQDDGHIFCRPNQIEDEISKTLEFIRRVYKDFRLGSYRLKLSTRPENYMGSLEDWEHAEGSLKRALDTSGEPWTLNEGDGAFYGPKIDVILKDSDGKEHQTATIQLDFQLPKRFELEYQAPAPELEAKGETTTDPELLAVSGPVRPVMIHRAVLGSAERMFALLIEHFNGKWPFWLNPRQAIVLTVNDSEPVLQFARKTQRVLLGTDSADSHVSPSGLAIDLDDSARSLSLKIREAKTRGYGMVIVVGPKDVANGTVAVDATGGLHTGDKPAQKNLVMAPEELLQFMKAKCPSPTGADGSSPPLPPFPFHPLSHPAMDPTEPAPENVPPYIAAARRHGIPLRQSAPIRRGPMPLQLPILEHLKTKRVILASASPRRKALLSQLGLDNVEIFPSDKPEDVQKGKITPEEYVAETARRKILHVYEQALLQQEEDEKKKDVERPADPALVISADTVIATRSGRILEKPRDEQDHIRMLKHLRDTRVHRVLTAVCVLAPKENLTHPGYELETHVEDTEVYFAQAKDGLPDDVIEAYVKTREGADKAGGYAIQGIGGMVLVEKIEGSVDNVIGLPVRKTLQLAEKVIFNQGYEDEVIGSDEEDEEE
;
A
#
# COMPACT_ATOMS: atom_id res chain seq x y z
N MET A 1 -53.37 -38.43 -11.87
CA MET A 1 -53.49 -39.82 -11.40
C MET A 1 -52.09 -40.34 -11.09
N LEU A 2 -51.84 -40.58 -9.78
CA LEU A 2 -50.86 -41.45 -9.10
C LEU A 2 -49.39 -41.53 -9.60
N SER A 3 -48.34 -41.57 -8.78
CA SER A 3 -48.18 -41.54 -7.32
C SER A 3 -46.68 -41.66 -6.95
N GLN A 4 -46.22 -40.78 -6.06
CA GLN A 4 -45.36 -40.98 -4.87
C GLN A 4 -44.36 -42.15 -4.76
N ARG A 5 -43.15 -41.82 -4.24
CA ARG A 5 -42.46 -42.37 -3.04
C ARG A 5 -41.07 -41.68 -2.93
N LEU A 6 -40.74 -40.79 -1.97
CA LEU A 6 -40.41 -40.99 -0.53
C LEU A 6 -39.54 -42.25 -0.31
N THR A 7 -38.37 -42.23 0.34
CA THR A 7 -38.10 -41.76 1.72
C THR A 7 -36.58 -41.72 2.03
N ARG A 8 -36.21 -40.90 3.03
CA ARG A 8 -34.90 -40.73 3.72
C ARG A 8 -34.36 -42.00 4.42
N TRP A 9 -33.11 -41.93 4.92
CA TRP A 9 -32.58 -42.30 6.27
C TRP A 9 -31.04 -42.45 6.19
N THR A 10 -30.21 -41.55 6.75
CA THR A 10 -29.62 -41.45 8.12
C THR A 10 -28.58 -42.51 8.54
N SER A 11 -27.47 -41.98 9.09
CA SER A 11 -26.56 -42.53 10.12
C SER A 11 -25.37 -43.41 9.66
N ARG A 12 -24.10 -43.00 9.84
CA ARG A 12 -23.24 -42.89 11.05
C ARG A 12 -22.59 -44.22 11.50
N ALA A 13 -21.24 -44.21 11.45
CA ALA A 13 -20.29 -44.92 12.32
C ALA A 13 -20.16 -46.46 12.10
N LEU A 14 -19.05 -47.19 12.35
CA LEU A 14 -17.94 -47.14 13.31
C LEU A 14 -16.74 -47.95 12.73
N LEU A 15 -15.48 -47.50 12.96
CA LEU A 15 -14.38 -48.13 13.74
C LEU A 15 -13.88 -49.52 13.24
N THR A 16 -12.60 -49.92 13.29
CA THR A 16 -11.48 -49.61 14.20
C THR A 16 -10.18 -50.28 13.70
N HIS A 17 -9.03 -49.64 13.96
CA HIS A 17 -7.71 -50.16 14.45
C HIS A 17 -7.06 -51.44 13.85
N ALA A 18 -5.74 -51.62 13.71
CA ALA A 18 -4.53 -50.83 13.93
C ALA A 18 -3.27 -51.68 13.53
N ARG A 19 -2.13 -51.00 13.22
CA ARG A 19 -0.71 -51.34 13.57
C ARG A 19 -0.05 -52.61 12.91
N VAL A 20 1.24 -52.74 12.54
CA VAL A 20 2.59 -52.20 12.91
C VAL A 20 3.61 -52.40 11.69
N PRO A 21 4.99 -52.39 11.76
CA PRO A 21 5.92 -51.34 11.24
C PRO A 21 7.04 -51.75 10.20
N LEU A 22 7.81 -50.72 9.79
CA LEU A 22 9.22 -50.57 9.31
C LEU A 22 10.16 -51.77 9.04
N ALA A 23 10.89 -51.73 7.91
CA ALA A 23 12.34 -52.02 7.78
C ALA A 23 12.94 -51.54 6.42
N ARG A 24 14.18 -51.02 6.45
CA ARG A 24 15.05 -50.67 5.29
C ARG A 24 15.73 -51.91 4.69
N PRO A 25 16.28 -51.83 3.46
CA PRO A 25 17.56 -52.49 3.21
C PRO A 25 18.61 -51.61 2.51
N ALA A 26 19.85 -52.07 2.64
CA ALA A 26 21.11 -51.40 2.39
C ALA A 26 21.68 -51.64 0.97
N VAL A 27 22.70 -50.83 0.66
CA VAL A 27 23.55 -50.82 -0.54
C VAL A 27 24.43 -52.07 -0.64
N SER A 28 24.62 -52.62 -1.84
CA SER A 28 25.83 -53.37 -2.20
C SER A 28 26.27 -53.04 -3.64
N GLN A 29 27.59 -52.88 -3.80
CA GLN A 29 28.28 -52.54 -5.04
C GLN A 29 28.38 -53.76 -5.96
N VAL A 30 28.20 -53.55 -7.27
CA VAL A 30 28.71 -54.43 -8.32
C VAL A 30 29.53 -53.60 -9.29
N GLN A 31 30.85 -53.85 -9.30
CA GLN A 31 31.78 -53.38 -10.33
C GLN A 31 31.62 -54.24 -11.59
N VAL A 32 31.40 -53.61 -12.75
CA VAL A 32 31.70 -54.21 -14.05
C VAL A 32 32.59 -53.26 -14.83
N ARG A 33 33.83 -53.70 -15.06
CA ARG A 33 34.82 -53.05 -15.92
C ARG A 33 34.45 -53.26 -17.38
N HIS A 34 34.43 -52.20 -18.19
CA HIS A 34 34.67 -52.30 -19.62
C HIS A 34 35.76 -51.34 -20.09
N ARG A 35 36.59 -51.88 -20.99
CA ARG A 35 37.93 -51.44 -21.39
C ARG A 35 37.89 -50.19 -22.26
N LEU A 36 38.88 -49.31 -22.05
CA LEU A 36 39.24 -48.21 -22.94
C LEU A 36 39.67 -48.73 -24.31
N CYS A 37 39.07 -48.20 -25.37
CA CYS A 37 39.59 -48.28 -26.73
C CYS A 37 40.23 -46.92 -27.07
N SER A 38 41.53 -46.96 -27.36
CA SER A 38 42.38 -45.81 -27.66
C SER A 38 42.62 -45.73 -29.17
N SER A 39 41.71 -45.15 -29.95
CA SER A 39 42.01 -44.72 -31.33
C SER A 39 40.88 -43.92 -32.00
N CYS A 40 40.36 -42.85 -31.39
CA CYS A 40 39.52 -41.86 -32.08
C CYS A 40 39.73 -40.45 -31.50
N ALA A 41 40.94 -39.89 -31.63
CA ALA A 41 41.21 -38.50 -31.26
C ALA A 41 41.27 -37.62 -32.52
N SER A 42 40.21 -36.83 -32.77
CA SER A 42 40.26 -35.46 -33.32
C SER A 42 38.89 -35.00 -33.80
N ALA A 43 38.06 -34.57 -32.87
CA ALA A 43 37.06 -33.55 -33.16
C ALA A 43 37.04 -32.63 -31.94
N ASN A 44 37.69 -31.46 -32.06
CA ASN A 44 37.47 -30.38 -31.11
C ASN A 44 35.97 -30.10 -31.11
N PRO A 45 35.27 -30.14 -29.97
CA PRO A 45 33.87 -29.72 -29.93
C PRO A 45 33.84 -28.27 -30.39
N VAL A 46 33.10 -28.01 -31.48
CA VAL A 46 32.73 -26.65 -31.86
C VAL A 46 32.14 -26.01 -30.60
N PRO A 47 32.66 -24.87 -30.13
CA PRO A 47 32.09 -24.22 -28.95
C PRO A 47 30.60 -24.02 -29.23
N ALA A 48 29.76 -24.63 -28.38
CA ALA A 48 28.33 -24.41 -28.44
C ALA A 48 28.11 -22.89 -28.48
N LYS A 49 27.33 -22.42 -29.44
CA LYS A 49 26.94 -21.02 -29.51
C LYS A 49 26.41 -20.63 -28.12
N PRO A 50 26.86 -19.53 -27.51
CA PRO A 50 26.38 -19.15 -26.18
C PRO A 50 24.86 -19.16 -26.19
N GLU A 51 24.25 -19.97 -25.33
CA GLU A 51 22.80 -19.99 -25.18
C GLU A 51 22.34 -18.58 -24.82
N ALA A 52 21.25 -18.15 -25.45
CA ALA A 52 20.70 -16.83 -25.17
C ALA A 52 20.27 -16.76 -23.69
N PRO A 53 20.36 -15.58 -23.07
CA PRO A 53 19.99 -15.43 -21.67
C PRO A 53 18.52 -15.75 -21.46
N ASP A 54 18.22 -16.71 -20.59
CA ASP A 54 16.86 -17.08 -20.18
C ASP A 54 16.55 -16.48 -18.80
N HIS A 55 15.45 -15.73 -18.70
CA HIS A 55 15.05 -15.13 -17.43
C HIS A 55 14.75 -16.13 -16.31
N ARG A 56 14.43 -17.39 -16.63
CA ARG A 56 14.12 -18.44 -15.64
C ARG A 56 15.39 -18.91 -14.94
N ASP A 57 16.44 -19.13 -15.70
CA ASP A 57 17.74 -19.57 -15.19
C ASP A 57 18.42 -18.43 -14.42
N LEU A 58 18.46 -17.24 -15.02
CA LEU A 58 19.00 -16.04 -14.37
C LEU A 58 18.18 -15.62 -13.15
N GLY A 59 16.85 -15.75 -13.23
CA GLY A 59 15.93 -15.47 -12.13
C GLY A 59 16.17 -16.38 -10.92
N THR A 60 16.45 -17.66 -11.17
CA THR A 60 16.84 -18.61 -10.12
C THR A 60 18.22 -18.30 -9.57
N GLN A 61 19.21 -18.08 -10.44
CA GLN A 61 20.59 -17.77 -10.05
C GLN A 61 20.71 -16.52 -9.17
N GLN A 62 19.89 -15.51 -9.43
CA GLN A 62 19.90 -14.25 -8.70
C GLN A 62 18.84 -14.15 -7.58
N GLU A 63 18.12 -15.25 -7.32
CA GLU A 63 17.07 -15.31 -6.29
C GLU A 63 16.02 -14.21 -6.49
N LEU A 64 15.53 -14.05 -7.74
CA LEU A 64 14.56 -13.01 -8.10
C LEU A 64 13.13 -13.46 -7.84
N PHE A 65 12.78 -14.66 -8.27
CA PHE A 65 11.44 -15.21 -8.10
C PHE A 65 11.48 -16.73 -8.02
N MET A 66 10.40 -17.31 -7.52
CA MET A 66 10.15 -18.74 -7.56
C MET A 66 8.71 -19.01 -8.01
N THR A 67 8.46 -20.24 -8.46
CA THR A 67 7.11 -20.74 -8.75
C THR A 67 6.72 -21.81 -7.73
N SER A 68 5.43 -21.98 -7.49
CA SER A 68 4.91 -22.99 -6.58
C SER A 68 3.79 -23.79 -7.22
N ILE A 69 3.77 -25.11 -6.97
CA ILE A 69 2.66 -25.98 -7.40
C ILE A 69 1.32 -25.56 -6.81
N TYR A 70 1.33 -24.85 -5.67
CA TYR A 70 0.14 -24.34 -5.01
C TYR A 70 -0.43 -23.08 -5.68
N SER A 71 0.31 -22.44 -6.59
CA SER A 71 -0.18 -21.31 -7.38
C SER A 71 0.48 -21.29 -8.78
N PRO A 72 0.12 -22.22 -9.68
CA PRO A 72 0.69 -22.29 -11.02
C PRO A 72 0.44 -21.00 -11.79
N GLY A 73 1.47 -20.48 -12.47
CA GLY A 73 1.38 -19.23 -13.23
C GLY A 73 1.29 -17.97 -12.35
N SER A 74 1.52 -18.07 -11.05
CA SER A 74 1.60 -16.91 -10.15
C SER A 74 3.00 -16.86 -9.53
N PRO A 75 3.91 -16.02 -10.05
CA PRO A 75 5.27 -15.93 -9.53
C PRO A 75 5.29 -15.37 -8.10
N ILE A 76 6.16 -15.93 -7.26
CA ILE A 76 6.47 -15.44 -5.92
C ILE A 76 7.79 -14.68 -6.03
N PHE A 77 7.73 -13.35 -5.94
CA PHE A 77 8.92 -12.51 -5.95
C PHE A 77 9.68 -12.64 -4.62
N LEU A 78 10.94 -13.05 -4.71
CA LEU A 78 11.88 -13.10 -3.60
C LEU A 78 12.43 -11.69 -3.31
N PRO A 79 13.15 -11.44 -2.20
CA PRO A 79 13.58 -10.09 -1.83
C PRO A 79 14.31 -9.31 -2.94
N ASN A 80 15.18 -9.97 -3.72
CA ASN A 80 15.88 -9.32 -4.84
C ASN A 80 14.91 -8.96 -5.97
N GLY A 81 14.00 -9.86 -6.35
CA GLY A 81 13.02 -9.55 -7.39
C GLY A 81 11.99 -8.50 -6.96
N ALA A 82 11.58 -8.51 -5.69
CA ALA A 82 10.69 -7.51 -5.12
C ALA A 82 11.32 -6.10 -5.17
N ARG A 83 12.63 -5.97 -4.92
CA ARG A 83 13.36 -4.69 -5.08
C ARG A 83 13.28 -4.18 -6.52
N ILE A 84 13.48 -5.04 -7.51
CA ILE A 84 13.37 -4.67 -8.93
C ILE A 84 11.93 -4.27 -9.26
N PHE A 85 10.96 -5.12 -8.93
CA PHE A 85 9.55 -4.90 -9.19
C PHE A 85 9.05 -3.57 -8.60
N ASN A 86 9.37 -3.29 -7.33
CA ASN A 86 8.96 -2.05 -6.67
C ASN A 86 9.58 -0.82 -7.34
N ARG A 87 10.84 -0.89 -7.78
CA ARG A 87 11.48 0.22 -8.50
C ARG A 87 10.85 0.48 -9.87
N LEU A 88 10.40 -0.55 -10.58
CA LEU A 88 9.65 -0.39 -11.83
C LEU A 88 8.33 0.35 -11.57
N VAL A 89 7.58 -0.06 -10.56
CA VAL A 89 6.31 0.57 -10.17
C VAL A 89 6.52 2.01 -9.68
N GLU A 90 7.50 2.25 -8.81
CA GLU A 90 7.84 3.57 -8.30
C GLU A 90 8.31 4.52 -9.41
N TYR A 91 9.09 4.01 -10.36
CA TYR A 91 9.50 4.78 -11.53
C TYR A 91 8.28 5.24 -12.33
N LEU A 92 7.34 4.34 -12.63
CA LEU A 92 6.12 4.74 -13.34
C LEU A 92 5.20 5.67 -12.55
N ARG A 93 5.05 5.48 -11.24
CA ARG A 93 4.30 6.40 -10.38
C ARG A 93 4.83 7.82 -10.45
N LYS A 94 6.16 8.00 -10.52
CA LYS A 94 6.77 9.32 -10.74
C LYS A 94 6.42 9.89 -12.11
N GLN A 95 6.38 9.06 -13.15
CA GLN A 95 5.96 9.50 -14.48
C GLN A 95 4.46 9.83 -14.54
N TYR A 96 3.60 9.13 -13.80
CA TYR A 96 2.17 9.43 -13.74
C TYR A 96 1.90 10.87 -13.29
N VAL A 97 2.64 11.37 -12.31
CA VAL A 97 2.55 12.77 -11.89
C VAL A 97 2.88 13.72 -13.06
N HIS A 98 3.92 13.42 -13.82
CA HIS A 98 4.35 14.24 -14.96
C HIS A 98 3.32 14.24 -16.10
N TYR A 99 2.71 13.09 -16.41
CA TYR A 99 1.71 12.94 -17.47
C TYR A 99 0.26 13.18 -16.99
N GLY A 100 0.06 13.65 -15.75
CA GLY A 100 -1.25 14.03 -15.22
C GLY A 100 -2.21 12.86 -14.95
N PHE A 101 -1.67 11.68 -14.62
CA PHE A 101 -2.44 10.51 -14.17
C PHE A 101 -2.69 10.54 -12.67
N GLN A 102 -3.88 10.09 -12.28
CA GLN A 102 -4.28 9.89 -10.88
C GLN A 102 -4.35 8.38 -10.61
N GLU A 103 -3.51 7.89 -9.71
CA GLU A 103 -3.53 6.48 -9.33
C GLU A 103 -4.79 6.16 -8.49
N VAL A 104 -5.50 5.11 -8.87
CA VAL A 104 -6.69 4.60 -8.18
C VAL A 104 -6.46 3.14 -7.78
N ILE A 105 -7.20 2.67 -6.78
CA ILE A 105 -7.18 1.27 -6.35
C ILE A 105 -8.61 0.75 -6.45
N THR A 106 -8.79 -0.29 -7.26
CA THR A 106 -10.11 -0.89 -7.51
C THR A 106 -10.19 -2.32 -6.96
N PRO A 107 -11.39 -2.78 -6.54
CA PRO A 107 -11.58 -4.17 -6.09
C PRO A 107 -11.02 -5.24 -7.03
N THR A 108 -10.62 -6.38 -6.47
CA THR A 108 -10.16 -7.54 -7.25
C THR A 108 -11.31 -8.46 -7.67
N ILE A 109 -12.41 -8.45 -6.91
CA ILE A 109 -13.57 -9.32 -7.10
C ILE A 109 -14.77 -8.43 -7.43
N TYR A 110 -15.50 -8.78 -8.48
CA TYR A 110 -16.76 -8.12 -8.88
C TYR A 110 -17.85 -9.14 -9.18
N LYS A 111 -19.11 -8.71 -9.05
CA LYS A 111 -20.28 -9.48 -9.49
C LYS A 111 -20.20 -9.73 -11.00
N LYS A 112 -20.64 -10.92 -11.43
CA LYS A 112 -20.70 -11.33 -12.84
C LYS A 112 -21.48 -10.33 -13.72
N ALA A 113 -22.49 -9.69 -13.15
CA ALA A 113 -23.27 -8.64 -13.80
C ALA A 113 -22.42 -7.47 -14.32
N LEU A 114 -21.30 -7.12 -13.67
CA LEU A 114 -20.40 -6.08 -14.18
C LEU A 114 -19.72 -6.51 -15.49
N TRP A 115 -19.32 -7.77 -15.58
CA TRP A 115 -18.68 -8.34 -16.77
C TRP A 115 -19.66 -8.46 -17.93
N ALA A 116 -20.92 -8.82 -17.65
CA ALA A 116 -22.00 -8.79 -18.64
C ALA A 116 -22.29 -7.34 -19.10
N LYS A 117 -22.41 -6.39 -18.17
CA LYS A 117 -22.61 -4.97 -18.50
C LYS A 117 -21.49 -4.46 -19.40
N SER A 118 -20.24 -4.80 -19.11
CA SER A 118 -19.09 -4.37 -19.90
C SER A 118 -18.88 -5.13 -21.22
N GLY A 119 -19.55 -6.28 -21.41
CA GLY A 119 -19.38 -7.16 -22.58
C GLY A 119 -18.18 -8.11 -22.52
N HIS A 120 -17.44 -8.10 -21.41
CA HIS A 120 -16.32 -9.02 -21.20
C HIS A 120 -16.77 -10.45 -20.93
N LEU A 121 -17.98 -10.63 -20.38
CA LEU A 121 -18.49 -11.98 -20.15
C LEU A 121 -18.70 -12.72 -21.48
N GLU A 122 -19.21 -12.04 -22.52
CA GLU A 122 -19.43 -12.65 -23.83
C GLU A 122 -18.11 -13.08 -24.52
N ASN A 123 -17.04 -12.33 -24.30
CA ASN A 123 -15.79 -12.45 -25.07
C ASN A 123 -14.60 -13.05 -24.29
N TYR A 124 -14.67 -13.09 -22.95
CA TYR A 124 -13.53 -13.39 -22.08
C TYR A 124 -13.87 -14.41 -20.97
N ALA A 125 -15.07 -14.99 -20.95
CA ALA A 125 -15.52 -15.87 -19.87
C ALA A 125 -14.58 -17.06 -19.62
N ASP A 126 -14.10 -17.73 -20.67
CA ASP A 126 -13.23 -18.90 -20.55
C ASP A 126 -11.85 -18.55 -19.94
N ASP A 127 -11.42 -17.31 -20.14
CA ASP A 127 -10.17 -16.74 -19.63
C ASP A 127 -10.34 -16.07 -18.25
N MET A 128 -11.49 -16.22 -17.59
CA MET A 128 -11.76 -15.64 -16.26
C MET A 128 -11.79 -16.70 -15.16
N PHE A 129 -11.35 -16.31 -13.96
CA PHE A 129 -11.56 -17.11 -12.75
C PHE A 129 -12.87 -16.72 -12.06
N THR A 130 -13.73 -17.69 -11.85
CA THR A 130 -14.98 -17.54 -11.07
C THR A 130 -14.71 -17.70 -9.58
N VAL A 131 -15.42 -16.91 -8.76
CA VAL A 131 -15.42 -16.97 -7.30
C VAL A 131 -16.85 -17.25 -6.84
N THR A 132 -17.04 -18.28 -6.02
CA THR A 132 -18.35 -18.64 -5.47
C THR A 132 -18.30 -18.69 -3.95
N SER A 133 -19.40 -18.30 -3.30
CA SER A 133 -19.55 -18.42 -1.84
C SER A 133 -19.95 -19.86 -1.48
N THR A 134 -19.28 -20.45 -0.49
CA THR A 134 -19.61 -21.78 0.04
C THR A 134 -20.68 -21.76 1.13
N SER A 135 -21.12 -20.58 1.57
CA SER A 135 -22.19 -20.41 2.57
C SER A 135 -23.46 -19.88 1.88
N PRO A 136 -24.49 -20.73 1.67
CA PRO A 136 -25.75 -20.31 1.06
C PRO A 136 -26.44 -19.17 1.81
N SER A 137 -26.30 -19.13 3.13
CA SER A 137 -26.86 -18.07 3.98
C SER A 137 -26.13 -16.71 3.87
N ARG A 138 -25.01 -16.66 3.16
CA ARG A 138 -24.22 -15.45 2.89
C ARG A 138 -24.12 -15.15 1.40
N ALA A 139 -24.85 -15.88 0.57
CA ALA A 139 -24.87 -15.66 -0.86
C ALA A 139 -25.81 -14.49 -1.16
N ASP A 140 -25.31 -13.47 -1.85
CA ASP A 140 -26.18 -12.45 -2.41
C ASP A 140 -27.12 -13.12 -3.42
N VAL A 141 -28.38 -12.71 -3.42
CA VAL A 141 -29.38 -13.21 -4.36
C VAL A 141 -29.73 -12.05 -5.30
N THR A 142 -29.71 -12.32 -6.59
CA THR A 142 -30.17 -11.40 -7.63
C THR A 142 -31.65 -11.09 -7.47
N GLU A 143 -32.13 -10.01 -8.11
CA GLU A 143 -33.57 -9.69 -8.17
C GLU A 143 -34.41 -10.83 -8.78
N ALA A 144 -33.78 -11.71 -9.59
CA ALA A 144 -34.40 -12.88 -10.20
C ALA A 144 -34.38 -14.14 -9.30
N GLY A 145 -33.85 -14.06 -8.07
CA GLY A 145 -33.82 -15.19 -7.13
C GLY A 145 -32.63 -16.15 -7.31
N GLU A 146 -31.68 -15.84 -8.18
CA GLU A 146 -30.47 -16.64 -8.41
C GLU A 146 -29.30 -16.18 -7.54
N VAL A 147 -28.43 -17.09 -7.13
CA VAL A 147 -27.23 -16.76 -6.35
C VAL A 147 -26.24 -15.96 -7.20
N ASP A 148 -25.77 -14.81 -6.70
CA ASP A 148 -24.77 -14.00 -7.37
C ASP A 148 -23.44 -14.76 -7.53
N GLU A 149 -22.97 -14.85 -8.77
CA GLU A 149 -21.62 -15.30 -9.10
C GLU A 149 -20.66 -14.12 -9.15
N TYR A 150 -19.41 -14.37 -8.75
CA TYR A 150 -18.35 -13.36 -8.76
C TYR A 150 -17.21 -13.82 -9.68
N GLY A 151 -16.41 -12.88 -10.13
CA GLY A 151 -15.19 -13.16 -10.90
C GLY A 151 -14.02 -12.32 -10.40
N LEU A 152 -12.81 -12.89 -10.47
CA LEU A 152 -11.59 -12.11 -10.37
C LEU A 152 -11.46 -11.26 -11.63
N LYS A 153 -11.06 -9.99 -11.45
CA LYS A 153 -10.93 -9.07 -12.58
C LYS A 153 -9.83 -9.51 -13.56
N PRO A 154 -10.12 -9.64 -14.87
CA PRO A 154 -9.11 -9.87 -15.91
C PRO A 154 -8.49 -8.57 -16.44
N MET A 155 -9.09 -7.42 -16.11
CA MET A 155 -8.70 -6.06 -16.50
C MET A 155 -9.35 -5.00 -15.61
N ASN A 156 -8.82 -3.76 -15.61
CA ASN A 156 -9.31 -2.71 -14.70
C ASN A 156 -10.39 -1.79 -15.29
N CYS A 157 -10.56 -1.76 -16.63
CA CYS A 157 -11.44 -0.81 -17.33
C CYS A 157 -12.86 -0.69 -16.75
N PRO A 158 -13.62 -1.80 -16.49
CA PRO A 158 -14.95 -1.70 -15.90
C PRO A 158 -14.96 -0.98 -14.54
N GLY A 159 -13.95 -1.20 -13.71
CA GLY A 159 -13.80 -0.51 -12.42
C GLY A 159 -13.58 1.00 -12.60
N HIS A 160 -12.83 1.40 -13.63
CA HIS A 160 -12.57 2.82 -13.93
C HIS A 160 -13.82 3.51 -14.49
N CYS A 161 -14.65 2.80 -15.27
CA CYS A 161 -15.97 3.29 -15.68
C CYS A 161 -16.87 3.58 -14.48
N LEU A 162 -16.87 2.73 -13.45
CA LEU A 162 -17.63 2.97 -12.22
C LEU A 162 -17.15 4.24 -11.50
N ILE A 163 -15.84 4.49 -11.46
CA ILE A 163 -15.27 5.71 -10.86
C ILE A 163 -15.68 6.96 -11.66
N PHE A 164 -15.64 6.89 -12.99
CA PHE A 164 -16.10 8.00 -13.83
C PHE A 164 -17.57 8.31 -13.57
N ALA A 165 -18.43 7.29 -13.62
CA ALA A 165 -19.88 7.38 -13.43
C ALA A 165 -20.31 7.86 -12.04
N ALA A 166 -19.47 7.66 -11.02
CA ALA A 166 -19.80 8.03 -9.64
C ALA A 166 -19.94 9.55 -9.40
N GLN A 167 -19.49 10.38 -10.34
CA GLN A 167 -19.54 11.84 -10.22
C GLN A 167 -20.07 12.47 -11.50
N LYS A 168 -20.80 13.58 -11.36
CA LYS A 168 -21.18 14.43 -12.50
C LYS A 168 -19.91 15.08 -13.07
N ARG A 169 -19.75 15.04 -14.39
CA ARG A 169 -18.58 15.58 -15.11
C ARG A 169 -18.97 16.75 -16.00
N SER A 170 -18.12 17.76 -16.08
CA SER A 170 -18.16 18.83 -17.07
C SER A 170 -17.09 18.59 -18.13
N TYR A 171 -17.29 19.11 -19.34
CA TYR A 171 -16.26 19.13 -20.40
C TYR A 171 -14.92 19.71 -19.92
N ARG A 172 -14.96 20.62 -18.92
CA ARG A 172 -13.78 21.25 -18.30
C ARG A 172 -12.95 20.30 -17.44
N ASP A 173 -13.55 19.23 -16.94
CA ASP A 173 -12.85 18.23 -16.14
C ASP A 173 -12.00 17.30 -17.02
N LEU A 174 -12.29 17.24 -18.33
CA LEU A 174 -11.64 16.33 -19.27
C LEU A 174 -10.41 16.99 -19.93
N PRO A 175 -9.29 16.26 -20.05
CA PRO A 175 -9.17 14.80 -19.90
C PRO A 175 -8.93 14.33 -18.46
N ILE A 176 -9.65 13.29 -18.04
CA ILE A 176 -9.44 12.58 -16.76
C ILE A 176 -8.60 11.34 -17.03
N ARG A 177 -7.53 11.12 -16.27
CA ARG A 177 -6.60 10.01 -16.47
C ARG A 177 -6.46 9.19 -15.20
N TYR A 178 -6.94 7.95 -15.20
CA TYR A 178 -6.75 7.01 -14.10
C TYR A 178 -5.62 6.04 -14.41
N ALA A 179 -4.84 5.69 -13.39
CA ALA A 179 -3.85 4.63 -13.45
C ALA A 179 -4.10 3.60 -12.34
N ASP A 180 -3.82 2.32 -12.56
CA ASP A 180 -4.11 1.26 -11.59
C ASP A 180 -3.12 0.09 -11.72
N PHE A 181 -2.43 -0.22 -10.62
CA PHE A 181 -1.48 -1.33 -10.50
C PHE A 181 -2.06 -2.53 -9.75
N SER A 182 -3.38 -2.58 -9.52
CA SER A 182 -4.02 -3.71 -8.85
C SER A 182 -3.79 -5.03 -9.60
N PRO A 183 -3.70 -6.17 -8.90
CA PRO A 183 -3.47 -7.45 -9.54
C PRO A 183 -4.65 -7.87 -10.41
N LEU A 184 -4.34 -8.35 -11.61
CA LEU A 184 -5.25 -8.91 -12.60
C LEU A 184 -5.07 -10.42 -12.67
N HIS A 185 -6.14 -11.12 -13.04
CA HIS A 185 -6.14 -12.58 -13.14
C HIS A 185 -6.75 -13.04 -14.47
N ARG A 186 -6.01 -13.89 -15.20
CA ARG A 186 -6.48 -14.55 -16.42
C ARG A 186 -6.26 -16.05 -16.31
N ASN A 187 -7.26 -16.83 -16.68
CA ASN A 187 -7.24 -18.30 -16.64
C ASN A 187 -6.48 -18.89 -17.84
N GLU A 188 -5.22 -18.50 -17.96
CA GLU A 188 -4.33 -19.00 -19.00
C GLU A 188 -4.21 -20.53 -18.95
N ILE A 189 -4.20 -21.15 -20.14
CA ILE A 189 -4.02 -22.60 -20.30
C ILE A 189 -2.68 -23.00 -19.68
N SER A 190 -2.68 -24.05 -18.86
CA SER A 190 -1.51 -24.46 -18.07
C SER A 190 -0.26 -24.71 -18.90
N GLY A 191 -0.41 -25.27 -20.11
CA GLY A 191 0.70 -25.53 -21.03
C GLY A 191 1.33 -24.28 -21.66
N ALA A 192 0.67 -23.12 -21.58
CA ALA A 192 1.18 -21.86 -22.12
C ALA A 192 1.97 -21.03 -21.08
N LEU A 193 1.91 -21.40 -19.80
CA LEU A 193 2.59 -20.67 -18.73
C LEU A 193 4.12 -20.76 -18.89
N SER A 194 4.80 -19.62 -18.79
CA SER A 194 6.25 -19.56 -18.98
C SER A 194 6.88 -18.46 -18.14
N GLY A 195 7.53 -18.87 -17.03
CA GLY A 195 8.27 -18.01 -16.12
C GLY A 195 7.48 -16.75 -15.75
N LEU A 196 7.97 -15.59 -16.19
CA LEU A 196 7.33 -14.29 -16.02
C LEU A 196 6.66 -13.74 -17.30
N THR A 197 6.91 -14.35 -18.46
CA THR A 197 6.40 -13.86 -19.76
C THR A 197 4.92 -14.14 -19.99
N ARG A 198 4.40 -15.25 -19.43
CA ARG A 198 2.99 -15.65 -19.48
C ARG A 198 2.57 -16.26 -18.15
N VAL A 199 1.70 -15.54 -17.45
CA VAL A 199 1.31 -15.76 -16.05
C VAL A 199 -0.21 -15.62 -15.90
N ARG A 200 -0.78 -16.24 -14.87
CA ARG A 200 -2.20 -16.14 -14.51
C ARG A 200 -2.50 -14.93 -13.65
N ARG A 201 -1.56 -14.54 -12.79
CA ARG A 201 -1.63 -13.31 -11.98
C ARG A 201 -0.56 -12.34 -12.46
N PHE A 202 -0.95 -11.11 -12.77
CA PHE A 202 -0.03 -10.07 -13.22
C PHE A 202 -0.47 -8.68 -12.74
N HIS A 203 0.46 -7.73 -12.77
CA HIS A 203 0.18 -6.32 -12.55
C HIS A 203 0.47 -5.58 -13.85
N GLN A 204 -0.57 -4.98 -14.41
CA GLN A 204 -0.41 -4.11 -15.57
C GLN A 204 -0.25 -2.67 -15.09
N ASP A 205 0.55 -1.86 -15.78
CA ASP A 205 0.63 -0.43 -15.57
C ASP A 205 -0.54 0.31 -16.25
N ASP A 206 -1.73 -0.18 -15.91
CA ASP A 206 -2.96 0.06 -16.65
C ASP A 206 -3.39 1.51 -16.50
N GLY A 207 -3.76 2.15 -17.61
CA GLY A 207 -4.21 3.53 -17.64
C GLY A 207 -5.46 3.69 -18.50
N HIS A 208 -6.44 4.46 -18.00
CA HIS A 208 -7.65 4.81 -18.74
C HIS A 208 -7.84 6.31 -18.77
N ILE A 209 -7.85 6.88 -19.97
CA ILE A 209 -8.05 8.31 -20.22
C ILE A 209 -9.47 8.51 -20.73
N PHE A 210 -10.27 9.29 -20.01
CA PHE A 210 -11.57 9.76 -20.45
C PHE A 210 -11.38 11.15 -21.04
N CYS A 211 -11.54 11.27 -22.35
CA CYS A 211 -11.28 12.50 -23.08
C CYS A 211 -12.46 12.85 -23.99
N ARG A 212 -12.45 14.09 -24.46
CA ARG A 212 -13.40 14.59 -25.45
C ARG A 212 -12.92 14.16 -26.85
N PRO A 213 -13.81 14.01 -27.84
CA PRO A 213 -13.40 13.54 -29.17
C PRO A 213 -12.28 14.39 -29.81
N ASN A 214 -12.31 15.72 -29.62
CA ASN A 214 -11.25 16.62 -30.10
C ASN A 214 -9.91 16.52 -29.37
N GLN A 215 -9.83 15.80 -28.24
CA GLN A 215 -8.61 15.61 -27.44
C GLN A 215 -7.89 14.30 -27.77
N ILE A 216 -8.46 13.42 -28.60
CA ILE A 216 -7.92 12.07 -28.86
C ILE A 216 -6.47 12.10 -29.35
N GLU A 217 -6.18 12.90 -30.37
CA GLU A 217 -4.86 12.96 -31.01
C GLU A 217 -3.77 13.48 -30.05
N ASP A 218 -4.09 14.49 -29.24
CA ASP A 218 -3.19 15.03 -28.21
C ASP A 218 -2.88 13.99 -27.14
N GLU A 219 -3.87 13.23 -26.69
CA GLU A 219 -3.70 12.22 -25.64
C GLU A 219 -2.94 10.99 -26.14
N ILE A 220 -3.12 10.59 -27.40
CA ILE A 220 -2.30 9.54 -28.03
C ILE A 220 -0.85 10.02 -28.14
N SER A 221 -0.63 11.26 -28.61
CA SER A 221 0.71 11.82 -28.80
C SER A 221 1.48 11.88 -27.48
N LYS A 222 0.86 12.36 -26.39
CA LYS A 222 1.44 12.34 -25.03
C LYS A 222 1.74 10.92 -24.55
N THR A 223 0.89 9.95 -24.88
CA THR A 223 1.11 8.55 -24.48
C THR A 223 2.28 7.92 -25.26
N LEU A 224 2.45 8.24 -26.55
CA LEU A 224 3.61 7.83 -27.33
C LEU A 224 4.91 8.46 -26.80
N GLU A 225 4.87 9.73 -26.40
CA GLU A 225 6.00 10.38 -25.73
C GLU A 225 6.36 9.69 -24.41
N PHE A 226 5.35 9.33 -23.62
CA PHE A 226 5.53 8.60 -22.37
C PHE A 226 6.22 7.24 -22.62
N ILE A 227 5.73 6.46 -23.58
CA ILE A 227 6.37 5.19 -23.98
C ILE A 227 7.83 5.42 -24.39
N ARG A 228 8.10 6.39 -25.28
CA ARG A 228 9.45 6.70 -25.76
C ARG A 228 10.40 6.99 -24.59
N ARG A 229 9.95 7.80 -23.63
CA ARG A 229 10.74 8.17 -22.44
C ARG A 229 11.08 6.96 -21.58
N VAL A 230 10.10 6.12 -21.26
CA VAL A 230 10.32 4.92 -20.43
C VAL A 230 11.29 3.95 -21.12
N TYR A 231 11.13 3.74 -22.42
CA TYR A 231 11.93 2.77 -23.17
C TYR A 231 13.38 3.26 -23.33
N LYS A 232 13.56 4.59 -23.47
CA LYS A 232 14.87 5.23 -23.44
C LYS A 232 15.57 5.05 -22.09
N ASP A 233 14.88 5.33 -20.98
CA ASP A 233 15.43 5.19 -19.63
C ASP A 233 15.80 3.73 -19.30
N PHE A 234 15.02 2.77 -19.82
CA PHE A 234 15.27 1.34 -19.67
C PHE A 234 16.29 0.79 -20.67
N ARG A 235 16.70 1.60 -21.67
CA ARG A 235 17.67 1.26 -22.71
C ARG A 235 17.27 0.08 -23.60
N LEU A 236 15.97 -0.13 -23.79
CA LEU A 236 15.40 -1.27 -24.53
C LEU A 236 15.67 -1.25 -26.05
N GLY A 237 16.42 -0.27 -26.56
CA GLY A 237 16.76 -0.14 -27.97
C GLY A 237 15.58 0.28 -28.84
N SER A 238 15.63 -0.08 -30.13
CA SER A 238 14.56 0.23 -31.08
C SER A 238 13.35 -0.70 -30.89
N TYR A 239 12.15 -0.12 -30.84
CA TYR A 239 10.88 -0.84 -30.91
C TYR A 239 10.15 -0.53 -32.22
N ARG A 240 9.14 -1.32 -32.56
CA ARG A 240 8.26 -1.06 -33.72
C ARG A 240 6.86 -0.74 -33.25
N LEU A 241 6.22 0.18 -33.96
CA LEU A 241 4.82 0.51 -33.80
C LEU A 241 3.98 -0.25 -34.83
N LYS A 242 2.90 -0.88 -34.40
CA LYS A 242 1.91 -1.50 -35.28
C LYS A 242 0.53 -0.87 -35.07
N LEU A 243 -0.17 -0.54 -36.15
CA LEU A 243 -1.57 -0.18 -36.09
C LEU A 243 -2.41 -1.43 -36.34
N SER A 244 -3.13 -1.88 -35.31
CA SER A 244 -3.99 -3.06 -35.36
C SER A 244 -5.44 -2.64 -35.57
N THR A 245 -6.00 -3.00 -36.72
CA THR A 245 -7.32 -2.56 -37.22
C THR A 245 -8.42 -3.57 -36.94
N ARG A 246 -9.67 -3.22 -37.29
CA ARG A 246 -10.90 -3.95 -36.99
C ARG A 246 -10.80 -5.46 -37.28
N PRO A 247 -11.05 -6.33 -36.29
CA PRO A 247 -11.12 -7.78 -36.47
C PRO A 247 -12.42 -8.22 -37.15
N GLU A 248 -12.56 -9.51 -37.49
CA GLU A 248 -13.81 -10.08 -38.01
C GLU A 248 -14.97 -9.97 -36.99
N ASN A 249 -14.68 -10.26 -35.72
CA ASN A 249 -15.62 -10.15 -34.60
C ASN A 249 -15.41 -8.83 -33.85
N TYR A 250 -16.26 -7.84 -34.10
CA TYR A 250 -16.17 -6.50 -33.49
C TYR A 250 -17.52 -6.00 -32.96
N MET A 251 -17.47 -5.01 -32.07
CA MET A 251 -18.63 -4.27 -31.57
C MET A 251 -18.63 -2.82 -32.08
N GLY A 252 -19.82 -2.23 -32.24
CA GLY A 252 -19.98 -0.84 -32.69
C GLY A 252 -20.38 -0.69 -34.15
N SER A 253 -20.56 0.56 -34.60
CA SER A 253 -20.85 0.88 -36.01
C SER A 253 -19.57 0.92 -36.85
N LEU A 254 -19.69 0.71 -38.17
CA LEU A 254 -18.57 0.85 -39.10
C LEU A 254 -17.97 2.27 -39.05
N GLU A 255 -18.82 3.29 -38.90
CA GLU A 255 -18.43 4.69 -38.82
C GLU A 255 -17.57 4.99 -37.58
N ASP A 256 -17.94 4.46 -36.41
CA ASP A 256 -17.13 4.59 -35.18
C ASP A 256 -15.72 4.01 -35.41
N TRP A 257 -15.62 2.87 -36.10
CA TRP A 257 -14.36 2.19 -36.40
C TRP A 257 -13.49 2.96 -37.39
N GLU A 258 -14.07 3.44 -38.49
CA GLU A 258 -13.35 4.25 -39.47
C GLU A 258 -12.82 5.54 -38.84
N HIS A 259 -13.61 6.18 -37.98
CA HIS A 259 -13.18 7.35 -37.22
C HIS A 259 -12.04 7.03 -36.24
N ALA A 260 -12.15 5.91 -35.51
CA ALA A 260 -11.15 5.44 -34.55
C ALA A 260 -9.81 5.13 -35.22
N GLU A 261 -9.84 4.34 -36.30
CA GLU A 261 -8.65 3.96 -37.08
C GLU A 261 -8.00 5.17 -37.73
N GLY A 262 -8.81 6.07 -38.30
CA GLY A 262 -8.32 7.32 -38.86
C GLY A 262 -7.59 8.18 -37.83
N SER A 263 -8.12 8.26 -36.59
CA SER A 263 -7.51 9.05 -35.51
C SER A 263 -6.19 8.46 -35.03
N LEU A 264 -6.12 7.13 -34.83
CA LEU A 264 -4.85 6.46 -34.50
C LEU A 264 -3.82 6.61 -35.61
N LYS A 265 -4.24 6.48 -36.88
CA LYS A 265 -3.37 6.64 -38.04
C LYS A 265 -2.78 8.05 -38.12
N ARG A 266 -3.61 9.09 -37.97
CA ARG A 266 -3.12 10.49 -37.97
C ARG A 266 -2.15 10.77 -36.84
N ALA A 267 -2.41 10.25 -35.64
CA ALA A 267 -1.50 10.38 -34.51
C ALA A 267 -0.15 9.68 -34.76
N LEU A 268 -0.17 8.48 -35.36
CA LEU A 268 1.04 7.76 -35.76
C LEU A 268 1.81 8.51 -36.85
N ASP A 269 1.13 8.99 -37.90
CA ASP A 269 1.76 9.76 -38.98
C ASP A 269 2.39 11.06 -38.45
N THR A 270 1.73 11.73 -37.50
CA THR A 270 2.24 12.96 -36.85
C THR A 270 3.41 12.69 -35.91
N SER A 271 3.49 11.49 -35.32
CA SER A 271 4.59 11.13 -34.41
C SER A 271 5.96 11.10 -35.08
N GLY A 272 6.01 10.97 -36.41
CA GLY A 272 7.23 10.84 -37.20
C GLY A 272 7.96 9.51 -37.06
N GLU A 273 7.42 8.57 -36.28
CA GLU A 273 8.01 7.25 -36.06
C GLU A 273 7.56 6.25 -37.15
N PRO A 274 8.44 5.34 -37.59
CA PRO A 274 8.04 4.30 -38.53
C PRO A 274 7.06 3.32 -37.89
N TRP A 275 5.93 3.09 -38.56
CA TRP A 275 4.90 2.15 -38.12
C TRP A 275 4.45 1.25 -39.27
N THR A 276 3.87 0.10 -38.94
CA THR A 276 3.34 -0.88 -39.91
C THR A 276 1.89 -1.26 -39.60
N LEU A 277 1.11 -1.63 -40.62
CA LEU A 277 -0.26 -2.11 -40.43
C LEU A 277 -0.29 -3.57 -39.98
N ASN A 278 -1.23 -3.91 -39.09
CA ASN A 278 -1.50 -5.27 -38.60
C ASN A 278 -3.01 -5.55 -38.74
N GLU A 279 -3.42 -5.93 -39.95
CA GLU A 279 -4.84 -6.03 -40.31
C GLU A 279 -5.57 -7.07 -39.46
N GLY A 280 -6.73 -6.69 -38.90
CA GLY A 280 -7.63 -7.61 -38.21
C GLY A 280 -7.24 -7.98 -36.77
N ASP A 281 -6.20 -7.36 -36.19
CA ASP A 281 -5.70 -7.71 -34.85
C ASP A 281 -6.09 -6.71 -33.75
N GLY A 282 -6.98 -5.75 -34.05
CA GLY A 282 -7.58 -4.85 -33.06
C GLY A 282 -8.42 -5.63 -32.04
N ALA A 283 -8.66 -5.08 -30.84
CA ALA A 283 -9.57 -5.77 -29.92
C ALA A 283 -11.02 -5.57 -30.35
N PHE A 284 -11.92 -6.40 -29.81
CA PHE A 284 -13.33 -6.40 -30.19
C PHE A 284 -14.06 -5.06 -29.98
N TYR A 285 -13.53 -4.15 -29.16
CA TYR A 285 -14.12 -2.84 -28.84
C TYR A 285 -13.43 -1.64 -29.50
N GLY A 286 -12.31 -1.83 -30.21
CA GLY A 286 -11.67 -0.74 -30.95
C GLY A 286 -10.23 -1.02 -31.39
N PRO A 287 -9.69 -0.17 -32.30
CA PRO A 287 -8.35 -0.34 -32.84
C PRO A 287 -7.28 0.04 -31.80
N LYS A 288 -6.05 -0.41 -32.03
CA LYS A 288 -4.94 -0.19 -31.08
C LYS A 288 -3.60 0.04 -31.78
N ILE A 289 -2.74 0.80 -31.13
CA ILE A 289 -1.33 0.91 -31.44
C ILE A 289 -0.59 -0.08 -30.54
N ASP A 290 0.10 -1.05 -31.13
CA ASP A 290 0.90 -2.04 -30.41
C ASP A 290 2.39 -1.70 -30.50
N VAL A 291 3.08 -1.77 -29.36
CA VAL A 291 4.53 -1.58 -29.28
C VAL A 291 5.20 -2.93 -29.17
N ILE A 292 5.96 -3.27 -30.20
CA ILE A 292 6.60 -4.57 -30.33
C ILE A 292 8.09 -4.45 -30.02
N LEU A 293 8.52 -5.17 -28.99
CA LEU A 293 9.93 -5.39 -28.64
C LEU A 293 10.37 -6.78 -29.10
N LYS A 294 11.67 -6.90 -29.43
CA LYS A 294 12.30 -8.20 -29.68
C LYS A 294 13.18 -8.54 -28.50
N ASP A 295 13.07 -9.76 -28.01
CA ASP A 295 14.00 -10.29 -27.00
C ASP A 295 15.34 -10.73 -27.63
N SER A 296 16.24 -11.24 -26.80
CA SER A 296 17.57 -11.71 -27.23
C SER A 296 17.52 -12.90 -28.19
N ASP A 297 16.42 -13.65 -28.22
CA ASP A 297 16.17 -14.77 -29.14
C ASP A 297 15.45 -14.35 -30.42
N GLY A 298 15.14 -13.04 -30.55
CA GLY A 298 14.44 -12.47 -31.69
C GLY A 298 12.93 -12.70 -31.67
N LYS A 299 12.37 -13.25 -30.58
CA LYS A 299 10.93 -13.40 -30.41
C LYS A 299 10.32 -12.04 -30.11
N GLU A 300 9.16 -11.81 -30.73
CA GLU A 300 8.43 -10.55 -30.65
C GLU A 300 7.45 -10.57 -29.46
N HIS A 301 7.50 -9.51 -28.67
CA HIS A 301 6.62 -9.30 -27.51
C HIS A 301 5.89 -7.98 -27.66
N GLN A 302 4.57 -8.04 -27.58
CA GLN A 302 3.76 -6.84 -27.33
C GLN A 302 3.95 -6.42 -25.87
N THR A 303 4.41 -5.20 -25.68
CA THR A 303 4.80 -4.66 -24.36
C THR A 303 3.94 -3.46 -23.99
N ALA A 304 3.93 -2.41 -24.80
CA ALA A 304 2.98 -1.31 -24.66
C ALA A 304 1.79 -1.44 -25.62
N THR A 305 0.69 -0.77 -25.27
CA THR A 305 -0.47 -0.60 -26.15
C THR A 305 -1.17 0.73 -25.89
N ILE A 306 -1.77 1.31 -26.93
CA ILE A 306 -2.69 2.44 -26.85
C ILE A 306 -3.94 2.05 -27.63
N GLN A 307 -5.07 1.94 -26.97
CA GLN A 307 -6.29 1.43 -27.56
C GLN A 307 -7.44 2.41 -27.38
N LEU A 308 -8.17 2.67 -28.45
CA LEU A 308 -9.28 3.62 -28.48
C LEU A 308 -10.60 2.86 -28.33
N ASP A 309 -11.43 3.25 -27.38
CA ASP A 309 -12.68 2.56 -27.03
C ASP A 309 -13.87 3.54 -26.97
N PHE A 310 -14.84 3.28 -27.85
CA PHE A 310 -16.12 3.98 -27.91
C PHE A 310 -17.28 3.16 -27.32
N GLN A 311 -17.07 1.88 -27.05
CA GLN A 311 -18.08 0.91 -26.64
C GLN A 311 -18.29 0.88 -25.13
N LEU A 312 -17.23 0.83 -24.32
CA LEU A 312 -17.39 0.82 -22.86
C LEU A 312 -18.10 2.09 -22.35
N PRO A 313 -17.76 3.30 -22.80
CA PRO A 313 -18.52 4.49 -22.44
C PRO A 313 -20.02 4.38 -22.80
N LYS A 314 -20.38 3.72 -23.91
CA LYS A 314 -21.78 3.47 -24.30
C LYS A 314 -22.46 2.50 -23.35
N ARG A 315 -21.85 1.33 -23.08
CA ARG A 315 -22.42 0.29 -22.22
C ARG A 315 -22.55 0.71 -20.75
N PHE A 316 -21.70 1.64 -20.30
CA PHE A 316 -21.78 2.22 -18.97
C PHE A 316 -22.60 3.50 -18.89
N GLU A 317 -23.13 3.99 -20.03
CA GLU A 317 -23.90 5.24 -20.09
C GLU A 317 -23.12 6.41 -19.50
N LEU A 318 -21.82 6.48 -19.82
CA LEU A 318 -20.95 7.53 -19.31
C LEU A 318 -21.22 8.83 -20.07
N GLU A 319 -21.35 9.93 -19.31
CA GLU A 319 -21.67 11.24 -19.87
C GLU A 319 -20.95 12.38 -19.12
N TYR A 320 -20.66 13.46 -19.83
CA TYR A 320 -20.25 14.74 -19.28
C TYR A 320 -21.11 15.86 -19.87
N GLN A 321 -21.25 16.98 -19.16
CA GLN A 321 -22.03 18.13 -19.62
C GLN A 321 -21.17 19.08 -20.47
N ALA A 322 -21.66 19.45 -21.65
CA ALA A 322 -20.96 20.34 -22.59
C ALA A 322 -21.92 21.29 -23.34
N PRO A 323 -21.45 22.50 -23.71
CA PRO A 323 -22.16 23.36 -24.65
C PRO A 323 -22.10 22.79 -26.07
N ALA A 324 -23.07 23.13 -26.92
CA ALA A 324 -23.20 22.64 -28.29
C ALA A 324 -23.00 21.10 -28.41
N PRO A 325 -23.78 20.29 -27.66
CA PRO A 325 -23.50 18.86 -27.46
C PRO A 325 -23.41 18.05 -28.76
N GLU A 326 -24.17 18.42 -29.81
CA GLU A 326 -24.12 17.75 -31.11
C GLU A 326 -22.79 17.95 -31.85
N LEU A 327 -22.17 19.12 -31.71
CA LEU A 327 -20.86 19.42 -32.30
C LEU A 327 -19.74 18.84 -31.45
N GLU A 328 -19.84 18.97 -30.12
CA GLU A 328 -18.86 18.41 -29.19
C GLU A 328 -18.75 16.88 -29.35
N ALA A 329 -19.89 16.20 -29.60
CA ALA A 329 -19.91 14.75 -29.88
C ALA A 329 -19.14 14.35 -31.14
N LYS A 330 -18.99 15.26 -32.12
CA LYS A 330 -18.21 15.07 -33.34
C LYS A 330 -16.75 15.54 -33.20
N GLY A 331 -16.40 16.14 -32.07
CA GLY A 331 -15.11 16.80 -31.86
C GLY A 331 -14.98 18.13 -32.61
N GLU A 332 -16.10 18.73 -33.03
CA GLU A 332 -16.13 20.01 -33.70
C GLU A 332 -16.28 21.15 -32.69
N THR A 333 -15.72 22.32 -33.00
CA THR A 333 -15.84 23.50 -32.15
C THR A 333 -16.63 24.60 -32.86
N THR A 334 -17.36 25.40 -32.09
CA THR A 334 -18.13 26.54 -32.61
C THR A 334 -17.93 27.78 -31.75
N THR A 335 -18.09 28.95 -32.38
CA THR A 335 -18.10 30.26 -31.71
C THR A 335 -19.49 30.91 -31.74
N ASP A 336 -20.48 30.23 -32.33
CA ASP A 336 -21.85 30.71 -32.42
C ASP A 336 -22.50 30.79 -31.03
N PRO A 337 -22.89 32.01 -30.56
CA PRO A 337 -23.51 32.19 -29.25
C PRO A 337 -24.82 31.41 -29.07
N GLU A 338 -25.61 31.19 -30.14
CA GLU A 338 -26.88 30.47 -30.05
C GLU A 338 -26.65 28.98 -29.79
N LEU A 339 -25.68 28.37 -30.48
CA LEU A 339 -25.31 26.96 -30.27
C LEU A 339 -24.63 26.75 -28.92
N LEU A 340 -23.81 27.70 -28.47
CA LEU A 340 -23.13 27.64 -27.17
C LEU A 340 -24.07 27.83 -25.98
N ALA A 341 -25.24 28.45 -26.18
CA ALA A 341 -26.25 28.60 -25.14
C ALA A 341 -26.94 27.26 -24.77
N VAL A 342 -26.89 26.27 -25.67
CA VAL A 342 -27.44 24.93 -25.43
C VAL A 342 -26.39 24.05 -24.77
N SER A 343 -26.65 23.58 -23.56
CA SER A 343 -25.82 22.59 -22.85
C SER A 343 -26.55 21.26 -22.74
N GLY A 344 -25.83 20.17 -22.92
CA GLY A 344 -26.38 18.83 -22.77
C GLY A 344 -25.33 17.76 -22.49
N PRO A 345 -25.77 16.52 -22.25
CA PRO A 345 -24.87 15.39 -22.04
C PRO A 345 -24.17 14.99 -23.35
N VAL A 346 -22.88 14.70 -23.26
CA VAL A 346 -22.03 14.15 -24.32
C VAL A 346 -21.27 12.96 -23.76
N ARG A 347 -21.05 11.94 -24.59
CA ARG A 347 -20.33 10.73 -24.18
C ARG A 347 -18.81 10.94 -24.31
N PRO A 348 -17.99 10.58 -23.31
CA PRO A 348 -16.54 10.63 -23.43
C PRO A 348 -16.04 9.48 -24.31
N VAL A 349 -14.82 9.65 -24.82
CA VAL A 349 -14.03 8.59 -25.45
C VAL A 349 -13.04 8.06 -24.42
N MET A 350 -12.89 6.73 -24.36
CA MET A 350 -11.92 6.08 -23.47
C MET A 350 -10.69 5.67 -24.26
N ILE A 351 -9.49 6.00 -23.76
CA ILE A 351 -8.22 5.48 -24.26
C ILE A 351 -7.63 4.57 -23.19
N HIS A 352 -7.50 3.29 -23.51
CA HIS A 352 -6.76 2.32 -22.70
C HIS A 352 -5.29 2.42 -23.06
N ARG A 353 -4.42 2.34 -22.06
CA ARG A 353 -2.99 2.29 -22.31
C ARG A 353 -2.25 1.45 -21.31
N ALA A 354 -1.13 0.90 -21.76
CA ALA A 354 -0.08 0.35 -20.92
C ALA A 354 1.28 0.73 -21.53
N VAL A 355 2.26 1.07 -20.69
CA VAL A 355 3.62 1.44 -21.11
C VAL A 355 4.57 0.26 -20.94
N LEU A 356 4.54 -0.40 -19.78
CA LEU A 356 5.30 -1.65 -19.58
C LEU A 356 4.53 -2.87 -20.10
N GLY A 357 3.19 -2.79 -20.09
CA GLY A 357 2.35 -3.97 -20.16
C GLY A 357 2.27 -4.61 -18.78
N SER A 358 2.37 -5.94 -18.71
CA SER A 358 2.57 -6.55 -17.38
C SER A 358 3.98 -6.28 -16.87
N ALA A 359 4.07 -5.82 -15.62
CA ALA A 359 5.34 -5.62 -14.93
C ALA A 359 6.14 -6.93 -14.88
N GLU A 360 5.48 -8.09 -14.77
CA GLU A 360 6.10 -9.41 -14.84
C GLU A 360 6.78 -9.66 -16.19
N ARG A 361 6.09 -9.43 -17.32
CA ARG A 361 6.65 -9.66 -18.64
C ARG A 361 7.79 -8.68 -18.92
N MET A 362 7.61 -7.40 -18.59
CA MET A 362 8.67 -6.43 -18.73
C MET A 362 9.89 -6.80 -17.88
N PHE A 363 9.68 -7.27 -16.66
CA PHE A 363 10.77 -7.76 -15.81
C PHE A 363 11.50 -8.95 -16.48
N ALA A 364 10.78 -9.93 -17.05
CA ALA A 364 11.40 -11.00 -17.83
C ALA A 364 12.31 -10.46 -18.94
N LEU A 365 11.79 -9.55 -19.77
CA LEU A 365 12.53 -8.94 -20.87
C LEU A 365 13.74 -8.15 -20.40
N LEU A 366 13.66 -7.46 -19.25
CA LEU A 366 14.80 -6.75 -18.67
C LEU A 366 15.89 -7.70 -18.15
N ILE A 367 15.51 -8.86 -17.58
CA ILE A 367 16.48 -9.89 -17.16
C ILE A 367 17.30 -10.34 -18.38
N GLU A 368 16.62 -10.64 -19.48
CA GLU A 368 17.23 -11.15 -20.73
C GLU A 368 18.03 -10.05 -21.44
N HIS A 369 17.46 -8.86 -21.57
CA HIS A 369 18.09 -7.69 -22.19
C HIS A 369 19.42 -7.32 -21.52
N PHE A 370 19.46 -7.34 -20.19
CA PHE A 370 20.67 -7.06 -19.43
C PHE A 370 21.54 -8.29 -19.19
N ASN A 371 21.11 -9.49 -19.60
CA ASN A 371 21.77 -10.76 -19.28
C ASN A 371 22.09 -10.86 -17.76
N GLY A 372 21.11 -10.47 -16.94
CA GLY A 372 21.24 -10.40 -15.49
C GLY A 372 22.20 -9.33 -14.94
N LYS A 373 22.77 -8.46 -15.78
CA LYS A 373 23.70 -7.38 -15.38
C LYS A 373 23.00 -6.02 -15.38
N TRP A 374 22.34 -5.75 -14.27
CA TRP A 374 21.44 -4.61 -14.13
C TRP A 374 22.13 -3.24 -14.18
N PRO A 375 21.46 -2.20 -14.73
CA PRO A 375 21.86 -0.82 -14.47
C PRO A 375 21.75 -0.53 -12.96
N PHE A 376 22.61 0.36 -12.45
CA PHE A 376 22.75 0.62 -11.01
C PHE A 376 21.42 0.82 -10.28
N TRP A 377 20.54 1.65 -10.86
CA TRP A 377 19.29 2.02 -10.25
C TRP A 377 18.33 0.83 -10.11
N LEU A 378 18.38 -0.12 -11.04
CA LEU A 378 17.51 -1.30 -11.05
C LEU A 378 18.13 -2.47 -10.28
N ASN A 379 19.48 -2.53 -10.18
CA ASN A 379 20.22 -3.64 -9.58
C ASN A 379 19.70 -3.98 -8.17
N PRO A 380 19.25 -5.21 -7.87
CA PRO A 380 18.76 -5.58 -6.54
C PRO A 380 19.86 -5.59 -5.47
N ARG A 381 21.12 -5.65 -5.89
CA ARG A 381 22.34 -5.66 -5.06
C ARG A 381 23.19 -4.42 -5.39
N GLN A 382 22.70 -3.23 -5.03
CA GLN A 382 23.34 -1.97 -5.46
C GLN A 382 24.74 -1.78 -4.86
N ALA A 383 24.92 -2.04 -3.56
CA ALA A 383 26.24 -2.03 -2.95
C ALA A 383 26.39 -3.01 -1.79
N ILE A 384 27.64 -3.36 -1.49
CA ILE A 384 28.02 -4.12 -0.30
C ILE A 384 29.22 -3.47 0.38
N VAL A 385 29.15 -3.34 1.71
CA VAL A 385 30.26 -2.91 2.56
C VAL A 385 31.01 -4.14 3.08
N LEU A 386 32.32 -4.17 2.90
CA LEU A 386 33.20 -5.28 3.27
C LEU A 386 34.27 -4.79 4.26
N THR A 387 34.44 -5.51 5.36
CA THR A 387 35.52 -5.23 6.31
C THR A 387 36.80 -5.98 5.96
N VAL A 388 37.95 -5.30 6.07
CA VAL A 388 39.29 -5.92 5.87
C VAL A 388 39.66 -6.85 7.02
N ASN A 389 39.25 -6.52 8.24
CA ASN A 389 39.42 -7.32 9.45
C ASN A 389 38.23 -7.09 10.41
N ASP A 390 38.25 -7.78 11.54
CA ASP A 390 37.22 -7.78 12.58
C ASP A 390 37.57 -6.90 13.79
N SER A 391 38.51 -5.96 13.63
CA SER A 391 38.80 -4.99 14.70
C SER A 391 37.60 -4.08 14.94
N GLU A 392 37.28 -3.81 16.21
CA GLU A 392 36.09 -3.02 16.58
C GLU A 392 36.00 -1.66 15.87
N PRO A 393 37.09 -0.87 15.71
CA PRO A 393 37.02 0.39 14.97
C PRO A 393 36.59 0.22 13.50
N VAL A 394 37.03 -0.85 12.85
CA VAL A 394 36.67 -1.16 11.45
C VAL A 394 35.21 -1.61 11.37
N LEU A 395 34.75 -2.47 12.28
CA LEU A 395 33.36 -2.92 12.34
C LEU A 395 32.39 -1.75 12.56
N GLN A 396 32.70 -0.88 13.51
CA GLN A 396 31.90 0.32 13.82
C GLN A 396 31.82 1.26 12.61
N PHE A 397 32.95 1.54 11.95
CA PHE A 397 32.97 2.43 10.79
C PHE A 397 32.26 1.82 9.57
N ALA A 398 32.33 0.50 9.37
CA ALA A 398 31.58 -0.19 8.32
C ALA A 398 30.07 -0.14 8.55
N ARG A 399 29.60 -0.37 9.79
CA ARG A 399 28.19 -0.23 10.17
C ARG A 399 27.71 1.21 10.05
N LYS A 400 28.54 2.18 10.45
CA LYS A 400 28.27 3.61 10.25
C LYS A 400 28.11 3.92 8.75
N THR A 401 29.06 3.49 7.92
CA THR A 401 29.00 3.66 6.46
C THR A 401 27.70 3.08 5.90
N GLN A 402 27.33 1.85 6.26
CA GLN A 402 26.08 1.25 5.83
C GLN A 402 24.88 2.10 6.23
N ARG A 403 24.81 2.56 7.49
CA ARG A 403 23.73 3.43 7.96
C ARG A 403 23.69 4.76 7.19
N VAL A 404 24.82 5.39 6.89
CA VAL A 404 24.87 6.64 6.09
C VAL A 404 24.27 6.38 4.70
N LEU A 405 24.70 5.30 4.05
CA LEU A 405 24.24 4.96 2.70
C LEU A 405 22.76 4.56 2.66
N LEU A 406 22.24 3.93 3.71
CA LEU A 406 20.81 3.65 3.88
C LEU A 406 20.01 4.92 4.24
N GLY A 407 20.68 6.01 4.64
CA GLY A 407 20.02 7.22 5.17
C GLY A 407 19.53 7.07 6.60
N THR A 408 20.10 6.14 7.39
CA THR A 408 19.71 5.82 8.78
C THR A 408 20.76 6.22 9.83
N ASP A 409 21.89 6.83 9.44
CA ASP A 409 22.95 7.30 10.37
C ASP A 409 22.74 8.73 10.88
N SER A 410 21.81 9.49 10.30
CA SER A 410 21.64 10.88 10.69
C SER A 410 20.97 10.98 12.06
N ALA A 411 21.60 11.69 12.98
CA ALA A 411 20.98 12.12 14.23
C ALA A 411 19.81 13.10 13.99
N ASP A 412 19.74 13.68 12.79
CA ASP A 412 18.57 14.42 12.29
C ASP A 412 17.48 13.45 11.83
N SER A 413 16.32 13.51 12.48
CA SER A 413 15.13 12.68 12.20
C SER A 413 14.47 12.92 10.83
N HIS A 414 15.06 13.77 9.98
CA HIS A 414 14.51 14.25 8.71
C HIS A 414 15.09 13.61 7.44
N VAL A 415 16.16 12.81 7.56
CA VAL A 415 16.74 12.17 6.37
C VAL A 415 15.91 10.94 6.04
N SER A 416 15.07 11.05 5.00
CA SER A 416 14.36 9.88 4.48
C SER A 416 15.36 8.79 4.07
N PRO A 417 15.07 7.49 4.33
CA PRO A 417 15.89 6.40 3.85
C PRO A 417 16.20 6.58 2.36
N SER A 418 17.44 6.29 1.96
CA SER A 418 17.93 6.60 0.62
C SER A 418 17.23 5.80 -0.49
N GLY A 419 16.50 4.74 -0.14
CA GLY A 419 15.94 3.76 -1.08
C GLY A 419 16.98 2.83 -1.70
N LEU A 420 18.24 2.93 -1.27
CA LEU A 420 19.33 2.10 -1.78
C LEU A 420 19.38 0.74 -1.09
N ALA A 421 19.78 -0.29 -1.84
CA ALA A 421 20.04 -1.63 -1.31
C ALA A 421 21.52 -1.79 -0.93
N ILE A 422 21.81 -1.76 0.37
CA ILE A 422 23.18 -1.81 0.92
C ILE A 422 23.32 -3.01 1.87
N ASP A 423 24.12 -4.00 1.45
CA ASP A 423 24.45 -5.14 2.31
C ASP A 423 25.78 -4.90 3.06
N LEU A 424 26.03 -5.65 4.13
CA LEU A 424 27.27 -5.61 4.92
C LEU A 424 27.79 -7.04 5.11
N ASP A 425 29.08 -7.25 4.88
CA ASP A 425 29.81 -8.46 5.24
C ASP A 425 30.97 -8.12 6.18
N ASP A 426 30.66 -8.20 7.47
CA ASP A 426 31.59 -7.97 8.58
C ASP A 426 32.19 -9.28 9.13
N SER A 427 32.06 -10.40 8.41
CA SER A 427 32.59 -11.71 8.83
C SER A 427 34.12 -11.75 8.88
N ALA A 428 34.70 -12.65 9.69
CA ALA A 428 36.16 -12.81 9.80
C ALA A 428 36.83 -13.51 8.58
N ARG A 429 36.16 -13.55 7.43
CA ARG A 429 36.67 -14.19 6.19
C ARG A 429 37.67 -13.28 5.47
N SER A 430 38.53 -13.86 4.63
CA SER A 430 39.51 -13.08 3.88
C SER A 430 38.84 -12.09 2.92
N LEU A 431 39.38 -10.86 2.85
CA LEU A 431 38.85 -9.80 1.99
C LEU A 431 38.75 -10.24 0.52
N SER A 432 39.77 -10.96 0.02
CA SER A 432 39.79 -11.47 -1.35
C SER A 432 38.61 -12.40 -1.66
N LEU A 433 38.22 -13.24 -0.68
CA LEU A 433 37.05 -14.11 -0.82
C LEU A 433 35.77 -13.28 -0.85
N LYS A 434 35.60 -12.33 0.08
CA LYS A 434 34.44 -11.43 0.13
C LYS A 434 34.26 -10.65 -1.17
N ILE A 435 35.33 -10.07 -1.71
CA ILE A 435 35.32 -9.32 -2.98
C ILE A 435 34.93 -10.24 -4.13
N ARG A 436 35.49 -11.46 -4.19
CA ARG A 436 35.14 -12.44 -5.24
C ARG A 436 33.66 -12.81 -5.19
N GLU A 437 33.13 -13.10 -4.01
CA GLU A 437 31.71 -13.41 -3.81
C GLU A 437 30.81 -12.23 -4.20
N ALA A 438 31.14 -11.01 -3.77
CA ALA A 438 30.41 -9.81 -4.15
C ALA A 438 30.39 -9.60 -5.68
N LYS A 439 31.53 -9.76 -6.35
CA LYS A 439 31.60 -9.67 -7.82
C LYS A 439 30.81 -10.77 -8.51
N THR A 440 30.86 -11.99 -7.97
CA THR A 440 30.13 -13.15 -8.51
C THR A 440 28.62 -12.97 -8.37
N ARG A 441 28.17 -12.38 -7.26
CA ARG A 441 26.76 -12.04 -7.00
C ARG A 441 26.27 -10.81 -7.77
N GLY A 442 27.14 -10.11 -8.48
CA GLY A 442 26.77 -8.97 -9.33
C GLY A 442 26.46 -7.68 -8.57
N TYR A 443 27.12 -7.44 -7.42
CA TYR A 443 26.96 -6.15 -6.72
C TYR A 443 27.38 -4.98 -7.59
N GLY A 444 26.57 -3.92 -7.62
CA GLY A 444 26.83 -2.70 -8.39
C GLY A 444 28.08 -1.92 -7.92
N MET A 445 28.33 -1.95 -6.62
CA MET A 445 29.49 -1.34 -5.99
C MET A 445 30.00 -2.21 -4.84
N VAL A 446 31.31 -2.32 -4.71
CA VAL A 446 31.97 -2.98 -3.58
C VAL A 446 32.72 -1.92 -2.79
N ILE A 447 32.37 -1.77 -1.52
CA ILE A 447 32.91 -0.75 -0.61
C ILE A 447 33.77 -1.48 0.40
N VAL A 448 35.03 -1.10 0.55
CA VAL A 448 36.00 -1.74 1.45
C VAL A 448 36.35 -0.78 2.58
N VAL A 449 36.35 -1.30 3.80
CA VAL A 449 36.67 -0.58 5.03
C VAL A 449 37.81 -1.30 5.76
N GLY A 450 38.97 -0.66 5.86
CA GLY A 450 40.12 -1.12 6.63
C GLY A 450 40.66 -0.06 7.62
N PRO A 451 41.76 -0.38 8.33
CA PRO A 451 42.29 0.52 9.36
C PRO A 451 42.68 1.92 8.87
N LYS A 452 43.19 2.04 7.64
CA LYS A 452 43.53 3.33 7.02
C LYS A 452 42.30 4.18 6.71
N ASP A 453 41.21 3.52 6.33
CA ASP A 453 39.93 4.15 5.98
C ASP A 453 39.29 4.77 7.23
N VAL A 454 39.34 4.06 8.35
CA VAL A 454 38.89 4.57 9.66
C VAL A 454 39.69 5.80 10.08
N ALA A 455 41.02 5.76 9.96
CA ALA A 455 41.89 6.88 10.34
C ALA A 455 41.62 8.15 9.51
N ASN A 456 41.23 7.99 8.24
CA ASN A 456 40.99 9.10 7.32
C ASN A 456 39.51 9.51 7.22
N GLY A 457 38.58 8.75 7.81
CA GLY A 457 37.15 8.96 7.68
C GLY A 457 36.60 8.73 6.27
N THR A 458 37.29 7.91 5.46
CA THR A 458 36.95 7.64 4.05
C THR A 458 36.64 6.17 3.83
N VAL A 459 36.12 5.81 2.65
CA VAL A 459 35.98 4.41 2.22
C VAL A 459 36.57 4.21 0.83
N ALA A 460 37.09 3.01 0.56
CA ALA A 460 37.56 2.62 -0.77
C ALA A 460 36.42 1.98 -1.57
N VAL A 461 36.13 2.51 -2.76
CA VAL A 461 34.99 2.09 -3.58
C VAL A 461 35.46 1.54 -4.92
N ASP A 462 35.06 0.32 -5.21
CA ASP A 462 35.16 -0.32 -6.52
C ASP A 462 33.77 -0.28 -7.21
N ALA A 463 33.62 0.65 -8.16
CA ALA A 463 32.41 0.80 -8.97
C ALA A 463 32.46 0.00 -10.28
N THR A 464 33.34 -1.01 -10.38
CA THR A 464 33.43 -1.89 -11.57
C THR A 464 32.49 -3.08 -11.53
N GLY A 465 31.76 -3.27 -10.43
CA GLY A 465 30.78 -4.33 -10.28
C GLY A 465 29.56 -4.10 -11.18
N GLY A 466 29.48 -4.82 -12.30
CA GLY A 466 28.23 -5.03 -13.04
C GLY A 466 27.57 -3.83 -13.72
N LEU A 467 28.11 -2.61 -13.62
CA LEU A 467 27.57 -1.44 -14.30
C LEU A 467 27.72 -1.56 -15.82
N HIS A 468 26.67 -1.97 -16.53
CA HIS A 468 26.48 -1.60 -17.93
C HIS A 468 26.31 -0.07 -18.00
N THR A 469 27.42 0.66 -17.93
CA THR A 469 27.47 2.08 -18.24
C THR A 469 27.79 2.17 -19.72
N GLY A 470 26.76 2.41 -20.53
CA GLY A 470 27.00 2.97 -21.86
C GLY A 470 27.85 4.22 -21.67
N ASP A 471 29.04 4.19 -22.26
CA ASP A 471 29.91 5.32 -22.57
C ASP A 471 30.77 5.98 -21.48
N LYS A 472 30.90 5.45 -20.24
CA LYS A 472 31.96 5.91 -19.30
C LYS A 472 32.70 4.74 -18.65
N PRO A 473 34.06 4.76 -18.62
CA PRO A 473 34.82 3.68 -18.01
C PRO A 473 34.51 3.59 -16.51
N ALA A 474 34.30 2.36 -16.04
CA ALA A 474 34.05 2.08 -14.64
C ALA A 474 35.27 2.49 -13.78
N GLN A 475 35.02 3.24 -12.70
CA GLN A 475 36.07 3.82 -11.86
C GLN A 475 36.48 2.83 -10.76
N LYS A 476 37.79 2.59 -10.64
CA LYS A 476 38.39 1.79 -9.55
C LYS A 476 39.08 2.71 -8.54
N ASN A 477 39.14 2.25 -7.30
CA ASN A 477 39.92 2.87 -6.22
C ASN A 477 39.50 4.32 -5.93
N LEU A 478 38.20 4.60 -6.00
CA LEU A 478 37.69 5.88 -5.52
C LEU A 478 37.80 5.89 -3.99
N VAL A 479 38.32 6.96 -3.43
CA VAL A 479 38.37 7.19 -1.99
C VAL A 479 37.55 8.44 -1.71
N MET A 480 36.51 8.28 -0.90
CA MET A 480 35.56 9.36 -0.60
C MET A 480 34.92 9.16 0.77
N ALA A 481 34.31 10.20 1.33
CA ALA A 481 33.54 10.09 2.56
C ALA A 481 32.22 9.34 2.32
N PRO A 482 31.64 8.66 3.34
CA PRO A 482 30.34 8.00 3.21
C PRO A 482 29.20 8.90 2.69
N GLU A 483 29.20 10.17 3.09
CA GLU A 483 28.21 11.16 2.67
C GLU A 483 28.36 11.54 1.20
N GLU A 484 29.60 11.68 0.72
CA GLU A 484 29.90 11.90 -0.69
C GLU A 484 29.51 10.68 -1.54
N LEU A 485 29.76 9.48 -1.02
CA LEU A 485 29.35 8.23 -1.67
C LEU A 485 27.83 8.12 -1.81
N LEU A 486 27.07 8.51 -0.79
CA LEU A 486 25.61 8.56 -0.88
C LEU A 486 25.13 9.44 -2.04
N GLN A 487 25.71 10.64 -2.18
CA GLN A 487 25.37 11.55 -3.29
C GLN A 487 25.78 10.97 -4.65
N PHE A 488 26.95 10.37 -4.72
CA PHE A 488 27.43 9.68 -5.92
C PHE A 488 26.51 8.54 -6.35
N MET A 489 26.00 7.75 -5.40
CA MET A 489 25.05 6.66 -5.67
C MET A 489 23.69 7.21 -6.12
N LYS A 490 23.17 8.25 -5.45
CA LYS A 490 21.90 8.90 -5.83
C LYS A 490 21.94 9.47 -7.25
N ALA A 491 23.06 10.06 -7.67
CA ALA A 491 23.24 10.59 -9.03
C ALA A 491 23.21 9.52 -10.13
N LYS A 492 23.35 8.22 -9.79
CA LYS A 492 23.24 7.11 -10.74
C LYS A 492 21.82 6.56 -10.87
N CYS A 493 20.86 7.12 -10.14
CA CYS A 493 19.44 6.81 -10.29
C CYS A 493 18.76 7.83 -11.24
N PRO A 494 17.81 7.39 -12.09
CA PRO A 494 17.15 8.28 -13.04
C PRO A 494 16.39 9.42 -12.34
N SER A 495 16.51 10.64 -12.87
CA SER A 495 15.80 11.81 -12.35
C SER A 495 14.34 11.83 -12.84
N PRO A 496 13.38 12.33 -12.03
CA PRO A 496 11.98 12.40 -12.45
C PRO A 496 11.74 13.33 -13.65
N THR A 497 12.63 14.30 -13.90
CA THR A 497 12.38 15.43 -14.82
C THR A 497 13.21 15.43 -16.10
N GLY A 498 14.27 14.63 -16.22
CA GLY A 498 15.02 14.48 -17.49
C GLY A 498 15.56 15.77 -18.11
N ALA A 499 15.58 16.90 -17.40
CA ALA A 499 16.01 18.19 -17.92
C ALA A 499 17.37 18.59 -17.35
N ASP A 500 18.37 18.60 -18.23
CA ASP A 500 19.40 19.61 -18.33
C ASP A 500 18.80 20.96 -17.91
N GLY A 501 19.35 21.58 -16.86
CA GLY A 501 18.72 22.63 -16.03
C GLY A 501 18.33 23.93 -16.74
N SER A 502 17.39 23.87 -17.68
CA SER A 502 16.91 25.00 -18.47
C SER A 502 15.43 24.83 -18.86
N SER A 503 14.55 24.67 -17.86
CA SER A 503 13.11 24.91 -18.06
C SER A 503 12.59 25.80 -16.93
N PRO A 504 11.83 26.87 -17.25
CA PRO A 504 11.36 27.82 -16.26
C PRO A 504 10.31 27.17 -15.34
N PRO A 505 10.11 27.71 -14.12
CA PRO A 505 9.05 27.22 -13.23
C PRO A 505 7.68 27.40 -13.90
N LEU A 506 6.85 26.36 -13.78
CA LEU A 506 5.45 26.40 -14.22
C LEU A 506 4.73 27.59 -13.56
N PRO A 507 3.88 28.33 -14.29
CA PRO A 507 3.12 29.43 -13.70
C PRO A 507 2.05 28.88 -12.74
N PRO A 508 1.75 29.59 -11.64
CA PRO A 508 0.67 29.22 -10.75
C PRO A 508 -0.69 29.39 -11.43
N PHE A 509 -1.59 28.45 -11.22
CA PHE A 509 -3.00 28.55 -11.62
C PHE A 509 -3.65 29.82 -11.01
N PRO A 510 -4.49 30.56 -11.75
CA PRO A 510 -5.15 31.75 -11.23
C PRO A 510 -6.29 31.35 -10.28
N PHE A 511 -6.07 31.47 -8.98
CA PHE A 511 -7.14 31.52 -7.98
C PHE A 511 -7.68 32.96 -7.90
N HIS A 512 -8.98 33.13 -8.14
CA HIS A 512 -9.68 34.36 -7.73
C HIS A 512 -9.97 34.28 -6.22
N PRO A 513 -9.47 35.20 -5.38
CA PRO A 513 -9.83 35.25 -3.97
C PRO A 513 -11.12 36.04 -3.80
N LEU A 514 -12.14 35.40 -3.20
CA LEU A 514 -13.23 36.13 -2.55
C LEU A 514 -12.68 36.74 -1.25
N SER A 515 -12.62 38.06 -1.20
CA SER A 515 -12.22 38.82 -0.03
C SER A 515 -13.34 38.86 1.02
N HIS A 516 -13.06 38.37 2.24
CA HIS A 516 -13.81 38.70 3.45
C HIS A 516 -12.91 39.46 4.43
N PRO A 517 -13.46 40.41 5.22
CA PRO A 517 -12.68 41.40 5.95
C PRO A 517 -11.95 40.79 7.15
N ALA A 518 -10.75 41.31 7.43
CA ALA A 518 -9.97 40.96 8.61
C ALA A 518 -10.66 41.47 9.89
N MET A 519 -10.82 40.59 10.89
CA MET A 519 -11.23 40.95 12.26
C MET A 519 -10.00 41.11 13.16
N ASP A 520 -10.09 42.08 14.05
CA ASP A 520 -9.09 42.64 14.95
C ASP A 520 -8.50 41.61 15.96
N PRO A 521 -7.18 41.55 16.21
CA PRO A 521 -6.56 40.52 17.06
C PRO A 521 -6.84 40.59 18.56
N THR A 522 -7.70 41.50 19.04
CA THR A 522 -7.86 41.80 20.47
C THR A 522 -9.17 41.37 21.12
N GLU A 523 -10.06 40.63 20.45
CA GLU A 523 -11.31 40.14 21.09
C GLU A 523 -11.13 38.81 21.85
N PRO A 524 -11.63 38.70 23.10
CA PRO A 524 -11.69 37.43 23.82
C PRO A 524 -12.71 36.48 23.18
N ALA A 525 -12.37 35.19 23.12
CA ALA A 525 -13.20 34.19 22.45
C ALA A 525 -14.59 34.05 23.10
N PRO A 526 -15.69 33.98 22.31
CA PRO A 526 -17.04 33.87 22.85
C PRO A 526 -17.28 32.52 23.54
N GLU A 527 -17.88 32.56 24.73
CA GLU A 527 -18.07 31.41 25.64
C GLU A 527 -19.17 30.41 25.25
N ASN A 528 -19.89 30.59 24.13
CA ASN A 528 -21.04 29.74 23.78
C ASN A 528 -21.13 29.38 22.29
N VAL A 529 -20.09 28.72 21.76
CA VAL A 529 -20.15 28.08 20.43
C VAL A 529 -20.51 26.60 20.60
N PRO A 530 -21.55 26.06 19.93
CA PRO A 530 -21.92 24.65 20.07
C PRO A 530 -20.77 23.73 19.62
N PRO A 531 -20.57 22.55 20.26
CA PRO A 531 -19.45 21.67 19.97
C PRO A 531 -19.42 21.28 18.48
N TYR A 532 -18.24 21.35 17.87
CA TYR A 532 -17.90 21.07 16.47
C TYR A 532 -18.67 19.92 15.81
N ILE A 533 -18.88 18.85 16.58
CA ILE A 533 -19.56 17.61 16.17
C ILE A 533 -21.09 17.74 16.22
N ALA A 534 -21.64 18.49 17.18
CA ALA A 534 -23.08 18.73 17.31
C ALA A 534 -23.60 19.62 16.18
N ALA A 535 -22.81 20.63 15.76
CA ALA A 535 -23.09 21.42 14.57
C ALA A 535 -23.08 20.55 13.30
N ALA A 536 -22.05 19.69 13.12
CA ALA A 536 -21.96 18.78 11.98
C ALA A 536 -23.14 17.78 11.92
N ARG A 537 -23.58 17.24 13.06
CA ARG A 537 -24.74 16.34 13.15
C ARG A 537 -26.06 17.03 12.85
N ARG A 538 -26.28 18.28 13.31
CA ARG A 538 -27.49 19.06 12.96
C ARG A 538 -27.60 19.37 11.47
N HIS A 539 -26.47 19.51 10.77
CA HIS A 539 -26.43 19.79 9.33
C HIS A 539 -26.29 18.53 8.45
N GLY A 540 -26.40 17.32 9.02
CA GLY A 540 -26.37 16.07 8.26
C GLY A 540 -25.03 15.75 7.60
N ILE A 541 -23.92 16.34 8.06
CA ILE A 541 -22.60 16.15 7.46
C ILE A 541 -21.89 14.98 8.16
N PRO A 542 -21.60 13.86 7.46
CA PRO A 542 -20.96 12.71 8.08
C PRO A 542 -19.52 13.04 8.48
N LEU A 543 -19.13 12.65 9.70
CA LEU A 543 -17.73 12.65 10.12
C LEU A 543 -16.99 11.55 9.35
N ARG A 544 -15.90 11.89 8.67
CA ARG A 544 -15.05 10.90 8.01
C ARG A 544 -14.34 10.07 9.08
N GLN A 545 -14.82 8.85 9.30
CA GLN A 545 -14.09 7.88 10.12
C GLN A 545 -12.79 7.53 9.40
N SER A 546 -11.65 7.66 10.09
CA SER A 546 -10.39 7.10 9.61
C SER A 546 -10.57 5.60 9.33
N ALA A 547 -9.93 5.10 8.27
CA ALA A 547 -10.18 3.76 7.74
C ALA A 547 -10.17 2.69 8.86
N PRO A 548 -11.11 1.72 8.85
CA PRO A 548 -11.10 0.65 9.84
C PRO A 548 -9.78 -0.11 9.74
N ILE A 549 -9.20 -0.45 10.90
CA ILE A 549 -7.94 -1.17 10.93
C ILE A 549 -8.18 -2.55 10.29
N ARG A 550 -7.35 -2.94 9.32
CA ARG A 550 -7.46 -4.21 8.58
C ARG A 550 -7.59 -5.37 9.57
N ARG A 551 -8.41 -6.40 9.27
CA ARG A 551 -8.38 -7.66 10.05
C ARG A 551 -6.94 -8.15 10.11
N GLY A 552 -6.44 -8.27 11.34
CA GLY A 552 -5.07 -8.70 11.60
C GLY A 552 -4.83 -10.15 11.14
N PRO A 553 -3.58 -10.63 11.19
CA PRO A 553 -3.25 -12.05 11.02
C PRO A 553 -4.00 -12.93 12.06
N MET A 554 -3.80 -14.27 12.02
CA MET A 554 -4.44 -15.20 12.98
C MET A 554 -4.38 -14.67 14.43
N PRO A 555 -5.43 -14.87 15.25
CA PRO A 555 -5.49 -14.34 16.60
C PRO A 555 -4.28 -14.78 17.43
N LEU A 556 -3.68 -13.83 18.15
CA LEU A 556 -2.64 -14.13 19.13
C LEU A 556 -3.20 -15.07 20.20
N GLN A 557 -2.58 -16.24 20.36
CA GLN A 557 -2.93 -17.21 21.41
C GLN A 557 -2.19 -16.84 22.70
N LEU A 558 -2.68 -15.82 23.40
CA LEU A 558 -2.19 -15.45 24.73
C LEU A 558 -3.18 -15.93 25.80
N PRO A 559 -2.72 -16.45 26.97
CA PRO A 559 -3.60 -16.93 28.04
C PRO A 559 -4.65 -15.91 28.47
N ILE A 560 -4.26 -14.63 28.64
CA ILE A 560 -5.18 -13.54 28.98
C ILE A 560 -6.27 -13.33 27.92
N LEU A 561 -5.93 -13.43 26.63
CA LEU A 561 -6.88 -13.27 25.54
C LEU A 561 -7.84 -14.45 25.45
N GLU A 562 -7.35 -15.69 25.60
CA GLU A 562 -8.21 -16.88 25.64
C GLU A 562 -9.17 -16.85 26.84
N HIS A 563 -8.71 -16.39 28.00
CA HIS A 563 -9.57 -16.19 29.17
C HIS A 563 -10.69 -15.20 28.87
N LEU A 564 -10.35 -14.02 28.32
CA LEU A 564 -11.30 -12.93 28.07
C LEU A 564 -12.30 -13.22 26.95
N LYS A 565 -11.99 -14.05 25.95
CA LYS A 565 -12.89 -14.39 24.82
C LYS A 565 -14.24 -14.96 25.26
N THR A 566 -14.27 -15.64 26.40
CA THR A 566 -15.49 -16.29 26.94
C THR A 566 -16.18 -15.45 28.02
N LYS A 567 -15.67 -14.25 28.30
CA LYS A 567 -16.11 -13.41 29.41
C LYS A 567 -16.71 -12.11 28.90
N ARG A 568 -17.51 -11.47 29.75
CA ARG A 568 -18.04 -10.13 29.48
C ARG A 568 -16.95 -9.10 29.70
N VAL A 569 -16.51 -8.44 28.62
CA VAL A 569 -15.52 -7.37 28.64
C VAL A 569 -16.17 -6.08 28.19
N ILE A 570 -16.09 -5.04 29.01
CA ILE A 570 -16.69 -3.73 28.74
C ILE A 570 -15.59 -2.73 28.38
N LEU A 571 -15.75 -2.03 27.26
CA LEU A 571 -14.98 -0.85 26.92
C LEU A 571 -15.79 0.40 27.29
N ALA A 572 -15.30 1.12 28.29
CA ALA A 572 -15.82 2.39 28.80
C ALA A 572 -15.56 3.57 27.84
N SER A 573 -15.80 3.38 26.54
CA SER A 573 -15.50 4.38 25.50
C SER A 573 -16.35 4.19 24.25
N ALA A 574 -16.90 5.29 23.73
CA ALA A 574 -17.60 5.33 22.44
C ALA A 574 -16.64 5.33 21.23
N SER A 575 -15.32 5.23 21.43
CA SER A 575 -14.32 5.33 20.35
C SER A 575 -14.29 4.07 19.48
N PRO A 576 -14.65 4.16 18.17
CA PRO A 576 -14.59 3.00 17.28
C PRO A 576 -13.17 2.46 17.08
N ARG A 577 -12.16 3.34 17.21
CA ARG A 577 -10.73 2.99 17.04
C ARG A 577 -10.22 2.10 18.16
N ARG A 578 -10.62 2.38 19.40
CA ARG A 578 -10.25 1.57 20.57
C ARG A 578 -10.88 0.17 20.48
N LYS A 579 -12.14 0.09 20.05
CA LYS A 579 -12.81 -1.19 19.75
C LYS A 579 -12.05 -1.96 18.67
N ALA A 580 -11.69 -1.31 17.57
CA ALA A 580 -10.97 -1.94 16.48
C ALA A 580 -9.60 -2.50 16.92
N LEU A 581 -8.86 -1.78 17.78
CA LEU A 581 -7.60 -2.27 18.35
C LEU A 581 -7.80 -3.55 19.18
N LEU A 582 -8.85 -3.61 20.01
CA LEU A 582 -9.16 -4.82 20.80
C LEU A 582 -9.61 -6.00 19.91
N SER A 583 -10.42 -5.74 18.88
CA SER A 583 -10.84 -6.79 17.93
C SER A 583 -9.67 -7.36 17.14
N GLN A 584 -8.64 -6.57 16.83
CA GLN A 584 -7.42 -7.08 16.20
C GLN A 584 -6.63 -8.07 17.06
N LEU A 585 -6.80 -8.00 18.39
CA LEU A 585 -6.22 -8.97 19.33
C LEU A 585 -7.07 -10.24 19.45
N GLY A 586 -8.24 -10.30 18.78
CA GLY A 586 -9.19 -11.41 18.89
C GLY A 586 -10.22 -11.25 20.00
N LEU A 587 -10.38 -10.03 20.57
CA LEU A 587 -11.48 -9.69 21.48
C LEU A 587 -12.64 -9.08 20.65
N ASP A 588 -13.35 -9.94 19.93
CA ASP A 588 -14.44 -9.51 19.04
C ASP A 588 -15.75 -9.18 19.80
N ASN A 589 -15.91 -9.72 21.02
CA ASN A 589 -17.12 -9.64 21.84
C ASN A 589 -17.06 -8.53 22.92
N VAL A 590 -16.35 -7.42 22.66
CA VAL A 590 -16.26 -6.30 23.61
C VAL A 590 -17.53 -5.45 23.57
N GLU A 591 -18.19 -5.33 24.73
CA GLU A 591 -19.35 -4.47 24.96
C GLU A 591 -18.94 -3.00 25.03
N ILE A 592 -19.69 -2.11 24.40
CA ILE A 592 -19.42 -0.67 24.41
C ILE A 592 -20.38 0.01 25.37
N PHE A 593 -19.86 0.53 26.48
CA PHE A 593 -20.64 1.27 27.47
C PHE A 593 -19.91 2.58 27.82
N PRO A 594 -20.15 3.69 27.09
CA PRO A 594 -19.48 4.96 27.37
C PRO A 594 -20.00 5.62 28.66
N SER A 595 -19.11 6.29 29.40
CA SER A 595 -19.49 7.15 30.52
C SER A 595 -20.17 8.43 30.04
N ASP A 596 -21.17 8.90 30.78
CA ASP A 596 -21.86 10.18 30.58
C ASP A 596 -21.36 11.30 31.52
N LYS A 597 -20.41 10.99 32.42
CA LYS A 597 -19.87 11.97 33.38
C LYS A 597 -19.18 13.12 32.64
N PRO A 598 -19.42 14.38 33.06
CA PRO A 598 -18.76 15.54 32.47
C PRO A 598 -17.25 15.49 32.73
N GLU A 599 -16.47 15.91 31.74
CA GLU A 599 -15.01 16.07 31.83
C GLU A 599 -14.69 17.42 32.52
N ASP A 600 -14.92 17.49 33.83
CA ASP A 600 -14.90 18.73 34.64
C ASP A 600 -13.65 18.91 35.52
N VAL A 601 -12.61 18.10 35.28
CA VAL A 601 -11.35 18.20 36.01
C VAL A 601 -10.68 19.56 35.71
N GLN A 602 -10.30 20.30 36.76
CA GLN A 602 -9.77 21.66 36.59
C GLN A 602 -8.37 21.67 35.95
N LYS A 603 -8.30 22.08 34.68
CA LYS A 603 -7.06 22.24 33.92
C LYS A 603 -6.16 23.29 34.56
N GLY A 604 -4.88 22.98 34.73
CA GLY A 604 -3.86 23.91 35.24
C GLY A 604 -3.58 23.85 36.75
N LYS A 605 -4.32 23.03 37.52
CA LYS A 605 -4.01 22.71 38.93
C LYS A 605 -3.26 21.40 39.13
N ILE A 606 -3.25 20.56 38.10
CA ILE A 606 -2.63 19.24 38.05
C ILE A 606 -1.88 19.10 36.73
N THR A 607 -0.90 18.19 36.70
CA THR A 607 -0.12 17.88 35.51
C THR A 607 -0.99 17.24 34.42
N PRO A 608 -0.63 17.35 33.13
CA PRO A 608 -1.35 16.65 32.05
C PRO A 608 -1.50 15.14 32.26
N GLU A 609 -0.51 14.51 32.90
CA GLU A 609 -0.47 13.09 33.26
C GLU A 609 -1.51 12.76 34.33
N GLU A 610 -1.56 13.55 35.40
CA GLU A 610 -2.59 13.42 36.45
C GLU A 610 -3.99 13.70 35.90
N TYR A 611 -4.12 14.68 35.01
CA TYR A 611 -5.38 15.01 34.36
C TYR A 611 -5.95 13.83 33.60
N VAL A 612 -5.16 13.24 32.69
CA VAL A 612 -5.63 12.15 31.84
C VAL A 612 -5.85 10.86 32.64
N ALA A 613 -5.04 10.62 33.69
CA ALA A 613 -5.24 9.50 34.61
C ALA A 613 -6.57 9.63 35.39
N GLU A 614 -6.85 10.81 35.93
CA GLU A 614 -8.06 11.06 36.71
C GLU A 614 -9.33 11.00 35.84
N THR A 615 -9.30 11.54 34.62
CA THR A 615 -10.44 11.44 33.70
C THR A 615 -10.73 9.99 33.30
N ALA A 616 -9.70 9.19 33.00
CA ALA A 616 -9.86 7.76 32.72
C ALA A 616 -10.39 7.01 33.95
N ARG A 617 -9.86 7.28 35.15
CA ARG A 617 -10.30 6.66 36.41
C ARG A 617 -11.76 6.96 36.74
N ARG A 618 -12.21 8.21 36.54
CA ARG A 618 -13.63 8.58 36.74
C ARG A 618 -14.55 7.85 35.77
N LYS A 619 -14.12 7.69 34.51
CA LYS A 619 -14.89 6.98 33.46
C LYS A 619 -15.06 5.50 33.79
N ILE A 620 -13.99 4.81 34.17
CA ILE A 620 -14.08 3.37 34.48
C ILE A 620 -14.93 3.08 35.71
N LEU A 621 -14.76 3.86 36.80
CA LEU A 621 -15.52 3.65 38.03
C LEU A 621 -17.01 3.89 37.81
N HIS A 622 -17.36 4.95 37.06
CA HIS A 622 -18.74 5.21 36.71
C HIS A 622 -19.35 4.12 35.84
N VAL A 623 -18.66 3.67 34.78
CA VAL A 623 -19.17 2.60 33.91
C VAL A 623 -19.31 1.29 34.68
N TYR A 624 -18.38 0.97 35.57
CA TYR A 624 -18.47 -0.21 36.42
C TYR A 624 -19.69 -0.12 37.36
N GLU A 625 -19.87 0.99 38.06
CA GLU A 625 -21.03 1.24 38.94
C GLU A 625 -22.35 1.15 38.17
N GLN A 626 -22.45 1.79 37.00
CA GLN A 626 -23.65 1.73 36.16
C GLN A 626 -23.91 0.32 35.61
N ALA A 627 -22.87 -0.44 35.26
CA ALA A 627 -23.03 -1.81 34.80
C ALA A 627 -23.58 -2.73 35.90
N LEU A 628 -23.19 -2.50 37.17
CA LEU A 628 -23.74 -3.21 38.33
C LEU A 628 -25.20 -2.79 38.62
N LEU A 629 -25.52 -1.48 38.57
CA LEU A 629 -26.89 -0.99 38.78
C LEU A 629 -27.87 -1.47 37.69
N GLN A 630 -27.45 -1.41 36.42
CA GLN A 630 -28.25 -1.93 35.30
C GLN A 630 -28.57 -3.41 35.48
N GLN A 631 -27.62 -4.18 36.01
CA GLN A 631 -27.81 -5.59 36.34
C GLN A 631 -28.83 -5.79 37.46
N GLU A 632 -28.74 -5.05 38.57
CA GLU A 632 -29.73 -5.10 39.66
C GLU A 632 -31.15 -4.73 39.21
N GLU A 633 -31.28 -3.84 38.22
CA GLU A 633 -32.57 -3.48 37.61
C GLU A 633 -33.11 -4.57 36.69
N ASP A 634 -32.24 -5.23 35.92
CA ASP A 634 -32.66 -6.31 35.03
C ASP A 634 -33.00 -7.59 35.81
N GLU A 635 -32.39 -7.82 36.98
CA GLU A 635 -32.81 -8.87 37.93
C GLU A 635 -34.25 -8.71 38.43
N LYS A 636 -34.75 -7.47 38.54
CA LYS A 636 -36.14 -7.19 38.96
C LYS A 636 -37.15 -7.45 37.83
N LYS A 637 -36.70 -7.51 36.58
CA LYS A 637 -37.53 -7.81 35.39
C LYS A 637 -37.44 -9.32 35.10
N LYS A 638 -38.38 -10.10 35.65
CA LYS A 638 -38.43 -11.59 35.67
C LYS A 638 -38.26 -12.36 34.34
N ASP A 639 -38.04 -11.72 33.20
CA ASP A 639 -37.98 -12.32 31.86
C ASP A 639 -36.62 -12.17 31.14
N VAL A 640 -35.56 -11.70 31.82
CA VAL A 640 -34.23 -11.52 31.19
C VAL A 640 -33.20 -12.46 31.84
N GLU A 641 -32.50 -13.24 31.01
CA GLU A 641 -31.37 -14.09 31.42
C GLU A 641 -30.24 -13.20 31.98
N ARG A 642 -29.76 -13.49 33.20
CA ARG A 642 -28.77 -12.65 33.91
C ARG A 642 -27.51 -12.47 33.05
N PRO A 643 -27.11 -11.23 32.70
CA PRO A 643 -25.78 -10.97 32.14
C PRO A 643 -24.72 -11.32 33.18
N ALA A 644 -23.64 -12.00 32.78
CA ALA A 644 -22.51 -12.23 33.68
C ALA A 644 -21.93 -10.90 34.18
N ASP A 645 -21.42 -10.89 35.42
CA ASP A 645 -20.68 -9.75 35.96
C ASP A 645 -19.51 -9.42 35.01
N PRO A 646 -19.18 -8.13 34.80
CA PRO A 646 -18.08 -7.77 33.91
C PRO A 646 -16.77 -8.36 34.47
N ALA A 647 -16.16 -9.26 33.72
CA ALA A 647 -14.87 -9.84 34.10
C ALA A 647 -13.73 -8.82 33.93
N LEU A 648 -13.94 -7.81 33.08
CA LEU A 648 -13.00 -6.74 32.85
C LEU A 648 -13.72 -5.49 32.33
N VAL A 649 -13.42 -4.34 32.91
CA VAL A 649 -13.75 -3.03 32.35
C VAL A 649 -12.46 -2.34 31.93
N ILE A 650 -12.44 -1.76 30.73
CA ILE A 650 -11.30 -1.02 30.19
C ILE A 650 -11.78 0.39 29.89
N SER A 651 -11.09 1.41 30.41
CA SER A 651 -11.28 2.79 29.97
C SER A 651 -9.97 3.34 29.42
N ALA A 652 -10.09 4.32 28.54
CA ALA A 652 -8.94 5.12 28.16
C ALA A 652 -9.35 6.57 27.94
N ASP A 653 -8.45 7.49 28.23
CA ASP A 653 -8.59 8.90 27.91
C ASP A 653 -7.33 9.41 27.24
N THR A 654 -7.47 10.28 26.24
CA THR A 654 -6.35 10.73 25.41
C THR A 654 -6.38 12.23 25.26
N VAL A 655 -5.26 12.88 25.58
CA VAL A 655 -5.07 14.33 25.45
C VAL A 655 -3.75 14.64 24.75
N ILE A 656 -3.65 15.83 24.20
CA ILE A 656 -2.38 16.38 23.72
C ILE A 656 -1.85 17.38 24.72
N ALA A 657 -0.61 17.21 25.17
CA ALA A 657 0.10 18.21 25.95
C ALA A 657 1.10 18.94 25.05
N THR A 658 0.92 20.25 24.91
CA THR A 658 1.91 21.12 24.25
C THR A 658 3.19 21.19 25.07
N ARG A 659 4.28 21.65 24.47
CA ARG A 659 5.55 21.89 25.19
C ARG A 659 5.43 22.83 26.40
N SER A 660 4.42 23.71 26.40
CA SER A 660 4.11 24.62 27.52
C SER A 660 3.31 23.97 28.66
N GLY A 661 2.97 22.68 28.56
CA GLY A 661 2.11 21.98 29.51
C GLY A 661 0.61 22.23 29.30
N ARG A 662 0.23 23.06 28.33
CA ARG A 662 -1.19 23.28 27.98
C ARG A 662 -1.78 22.02 27.35
N ILE A 663 -2.95 21.62 27.85
CA ILE A 663 -3.75 20.48 27.39
C ILE A 663 -4.64 20.91 26.22
N LEU A 664 -4.60 20.15 25.12
CA LEU A 664 -5.49 20.27 23.96
C LEU A 664 -6.34 19.01 23.85
N GLU A 665 -7.65 19.22 23.84
CA GLU A 665 -8.64 18.17 23.63
C GLU A 665 -9.11 18.20 22.17
N LYS A 666 -10.40 17.96 21.94
CA LYS A 666 -11.03 18.01 20.63
C LYS A 666 -11.27 19.46 20.21
N PRO A 667 -11.13 19.80 18.92
CA PRO A 667 -11.44 21.15 18.44
C PRO A 667 -12.91 21.51 18.65
N ARG A 668 -13.20 22.76 19.00
CA ARG A 668 -14.56 23.27 19.26
C ARG A 668 -15.29 23.71 18.00
N ASP A 669 -14.56 24.22 17.02
CA ASP A 669 -15.05 24.65 15.72
C ASP A 669 -13.93 24.54 14.67
N GLU A 670 -14.23 24.87 13.41
CA GLU A 670 -13.28 24.75 12.29
C GLU A 670 -12.08 25.69 12.46
N GLN A 671 -12.31 26.90 12.98
CA GLN A 671 -11.26 27.89 13.20
C GLN A 671 -10.34 27.48 14.35
N ASP A 672 -10.92 26.94 15.42
CA ASP A 672 -10.20 26.32 16.53
C ASP A 672 -9.36 25.13 16.06
N HIS A 673 -9.89 24.31 15.15
CA HIS A 673 -9.19 23.18 14.54
C HIS A 673 -7.97 23.64 13.73
N ILE A 674 -8.12 24.64 12.86
CA ILE A 674 -7.01 25.22 12.08
C ILE A 674 -5.95 25.81 13.03
N ARG A 675 -6.37 26.62 14.02
CA ARG A 675 -5.46 27.22 15.00
C ARG A 675 -4.69 26.17 15.79
N MET A 676 -5.37 25.09 16.20
CA MET A 676 -4.77 23.98 16.92
C MET A 676 -3.69 23.30 16.07
N LEU A 677 -3.99 22.95 14.82
CA LEU A 677 -3.02 22.29 13.94
C LEU A 677 -1.85 23.18 13.55
N LYS A 678 -2.09 24.48 13.31
CA LYS A 678 -1.01 25.46 13.09
C LYS A 678 -0.12 25.55 14.32
N HIS A 679 -0.70 25.62 15.52
CA HIS A 679 0.08 25.63 16.76
C HIS A 679 0.95 24.36 16.89
N LEU A 680 0.38 23.17 16.69
CA LEU A 680 1.14 21.91 16.76
C LEU A 680 2.26 21.84 15.73
N ARG A 681 2.00 22.27 14.49
CA ARG A 681 3.01 22.41 13.42
C ARG A 681 4.14 23.34 13.83
N ASP A 682 3.79 24.54 14.31
CA ASP A 682 4.75 25.61 14.57
C ASP A 682 5.61 25.29 15.81
N THR A 683 5.04 24.60 16.81
CA THR A 683 5.79 24.05 17.94
C THR A 683 6.56 22.77 17.61
N ARG A 684 6.24 22.16 16.47
CA ARG A 684 6.81 20.95 15.88
C ARG A 684 6.60 19.66 16.68
N VAL A 685 6.69 19.69 17.99
CA VAL A 685 6.55 18.52 18.85
C VAL A 685 5.53 18.76 19.94
N HIS A 686 4.73 17.73 20.20
CA HIS A 686 3.79 17.68 21.31
C HIS A 686 3.69 16.25 21.85
N ARG A 687 3.27 16.13 23.09
CA ARG A 687 3.10 14.85 23.78
C ARG A 687 1.67 14.38 23.63
N VAL A 688 1.48 13.12 23.27
CA VAL A 688 0.19 12.43 23.27
C VAL A 688 0.17 11.55 24.51
N LEU A 689 -0.68 11.92 25.45
CA LEU A 689 -0.85 11.19 26.71
C LEU A 689 -2.14 10.40 26.62
N THR A 690 -2.04 9.07 26.72
CA THR A 690 -3.22 8.22 26.95
C THR A 690 -3.10 7.53 28.29
N ALA A 691 -4.05 7.81 29.19
CA ALA A 691 -4.26 6.95 30.35
C ALA A 691 -5.12 5.76 29.94
N VAL A 692 -4.70 4.57 30.33
CA VAL A 692 -5.54 3.36 30.32
C VAL A 692 -5.77 2.93 31.76
N CYS A 693 -7.03 2.71 32.10
CA CYS A 693 -7.42 2.09 33.37
C CYS A 693 -8.08 0.76 33.08
N VAL A 694 -7.73 -0.26 33.87
CA VAL A 694 -8.30 -1.60 33.77
C VAL A 694 -8.79 -2.03 35.16
N LEU A 695 -10.03 -2.50 35.22
CA LEU A 695 -10.69 -2.91 36.46
C LEU A 695 -11.23 -4.32 36.31
N ALA A 696 -10.93 -5.18 37.29
CA ALA A 696 -11.52 -6.51 37.41
C ALA A 696 -12.08 -6.73 38.83
N PRO A 697 -13.23 -7.40 38.99
CA PRO A 697 -13.75 -7.74 40.31
C PRO A 697 -12.80 -8.69 41.06
N LYS A 698 -12.72 -8.55 42.38
CA LYS A 698 -11.94 -9.46 43.25
C LYS A 698 -12.70 -10.74 43.50
N GLU A 699 -12.05 -11.89 43.40
CA GLU A 699 -12.67 -13.17 43.75
C GLU A 699 -13.02 -13.27 45.24
N ASN A 700 -12.21 -12.65 46.11
CA ASN A 700 -12.38 -12.68 47.57
C ASN A 700 -13.34 -11.62 48.11
N LEU A 701 -13.93 -10.77 47.25
CA LEU A 701 -14.86 -9.68 47.59
C LEU A 701 -14.35 -8.70 48.67
N THR A 702 -13.04 -8.63 48.90
CA THR A 702 -12.45 -7.66 49.84
C THR A 702 -12.66 -6.24 49.33
N HIS A 703 -13.08 -5.32 50.21
CA HIS A 703 -13.34 -3.94 49.83
C HIS A 703 -12.09 -3.30 49.18
N PRO A 704 -12.20 -2.62 48.01
CA PRO A 704 -13.42 -2.09 47.37
C PRO A 704 -14.16 -3.06 46.42
N GLY A 705 -13.85 -4.36 46.46
CA GLY A 705 -14.50 -5.42 45.67
C GLY A 705 -13.95 -5.59 44.26
N TYR A 706 -12.95 -4.79 43.89
CA TYR A 706 -12.27 -4.84 42.59
C TYR A 706 -10.80 -4.50 42.74
N GLU A 707 -9.99 -4.98 41.79
CA GLU A 707 -8.65 -4.45 41.51
C GLU A 707 -8.73 -3.44 40.37
N LEU A 708 -8.03 -2.32 40.52
CA LEU A 708 -7.99 -1.24 39.55
C LEU A 708 -6.56 -0.79 39.33
N GLU A 709 -6.10 -0.88 38.09
CA GLU A 709 -4.78 -0.44 37.68
C GLU A 709 -4.88 0.68 36.65
N THR A 710 -3.95 1.62 36.72
CA THR A 710 -3.88 2.78 35.81
C THR A 710 -2.45 2.96 35.31
N HIS A 711 -2.31 3.17 34.01
CA HIS A 711 -1.04 3.50 33.39
C HIS A 711 -1.22 4.66 32.42
N VAL A 712 -0.32 5.64 32.46
CA VAL A 712 -0.25 6.74 31.49
C VAL A 712 0.89 6.45 30.54
N GLU A 713 0.57 6.26 29.26
CA GLU A 713 1.56 6.14 28.21
C GLU A 713 1.79 7.51 27.57
N ASP A 714 3.05 7.88 27.42
CA ASP A 714 3.48 9.13 26.82
C ASP A 714 4.22 8.86 25.51
N THR A 715 3.75 9.49 24.44
CA THR A 715 4.34 9.39 23.10
C THR A 715 4.55 10.79 22.55
N GLU A 716 5.76 11.11 22.11
CA GLU A 716 6.01 12.35 21.39
C GLU A 716 5.61 12.21 19.92
N VAL A 717 4.90 13.20 19.41
CA VAL A 717 4.53 13.30 18.00
C VAL A 717 5.13 14.56 17.42
N TYR A 718 5.79 14.38 16.29
CA TYR A 718 6.46 15.43 15.54
C TYR A 718 5.63 15.75 14.31
N PHE A 719 5.16 16.98 14.18
CA PHE A 719 4.51 17.48 12.97
C PHE A 719 5.54 17.95 11.95
N ALA A 720 5.25 17.70 10.67
CA ALA A 720 5.99 18.30 9.56
C ALA A 720 5.88 19.82 9.64
N GLN A 721 6.93 20.57 9.31
CA GLN A 721 6.89 22.04 9.38
C GLN A 721 6.31 22.67 8.10
N ALA A 722 5.97 23.96 8.16
CA ALA A 722 5.43 24.69 7.00
C ALA A 722 6.34 24.62 5.76
N LYS A 723 7.66 24.73 5.98
CA LYS A 723 8.69 24.61 4.94
C LYS A 723 8.90 23.18 4.41
N ASP A 724 8.45 22.18 5.15
CA ASP A 724 8.65 20.75 4.87
C ASP A 724 7.37 20.09 4.31
N GLY A 725 6.51 20.89 3.66
CA GLY A 725 5.31 20.41 2.99
C GLY A 725 4.03 20.45 3.81
N LEU A 726 4.00 21.14 4.98
CA LEU A 726 2.77 21.43 5.73
C LEU A 726 2.38 22.94 5.74
N PRO A 727 2.24 23.60 4.57
CA PRO A 727 1.73 24.97 4.51
C PRO A 727 0.27 25.09 4.98
N ASP A 728 -0.19 26.33 5.17
CA ASP A 728 -1.50 26.63 5.76
C ASP A 728 -2.67 26.02 4.97
N ASP A 729 -2.56 25.97 3.64
CA ASP A 729 -3.54 25.37 2.74
C ASP A 729 -3.67 23.85 2.92
N VAL A 730 -2.58 23.14 3.26
CA VAL A 730 -2.62 21.71 3.60
C VAL A 730 -3.35 21.48 4.92
N ILE A 731 -3.11 22.31 5.95
CA ILE A 731 -3.85 22.26 7.22
C ILE A 731 -5.34 22.54 6.97
N GLU A 732 -5.66 23.58 6.21
CA GLU A 732 -7.05 23.93 5.87
C GLU A 732 -7.74 22.82 5.07
N ALA A 733 -7.04 22.21 4.10
CA ALA A 733 -7.54 21.06 3.35
C ALA A 733 -7.78 19.86 4.27
N TYR A 734 -6.87 19.61 5.22
CA TYR A 734 -7.02 18.54 6.21
C TYR A 734 -8.24 18.77 7.10
N VAL A 735 -8.40 19.99 7.64
CA VAL A 735 -9.54 20.35 8.50
C VAL A 735 -10.87 20.13 7.77
N LYS A 736 -10.94 20.47 6.48
CA LYS A 736 -12.12 20.22 5.62
C LYS A 736 -12.47 18.74 5.49
N THR A 737 -11.52 17.81 5.66
CA THR A 737 -11.82 16.37 5.68
C THR A 737 -12.62 15.94 6.90
N ARG A 738 -12.60 16.75 7.97
CA ARG A 738 -13.18 16.49 9.30
C ARG A 738 -12.65 15.23 9.98
N GLU A 739 -11.58 14.64 9.48
CA GLU A 739 -10.98 13.44 10.04
C GLU A 739 -10.48 13.68 11.47
N GLY A 740 -9.94 14.85 11.78
CA GLY A 740 -9.46 15.22 13.12
C GLY A 740 -10.54 15.65 14.12
N ALA A 741 -11.77 15.88 13.68
CA ALA A 741 -12.77 16.65 14.41
C ALA A 741 -13.18 16.07 15.79
N ASP A 742 -13.14 14.74 15.93
CA ASP A 742 -13.50 14.02 17.14
C ASP A 742 -12.29 13.51 17.94
N LYS A 743 -11.11 14.07 17.66
CA LYS A 743 -9.82 13.59 18.18
C LYS A 743 -9.10 14.68 18.96
N ALA A 744 -8.42 14.29 20.03
CA ALA A 744 -7.54 15.20 20.74
C ALA A 744 -6.45 15.72 19.79
N GLY A 745 -6.18 17.02 19.82
CA GLY A 745 -5.22 17.66 18.91
C GLY A 745 -5.71 17.85 17.48
N GLY A 746 -6.92 17.39 17.15
CA GLY A 746 -7.48 17.61 15.82
C GLY A 746 -6.82 16.80 14.72
N TYR A 747 -6.21 15.63 14.97
CA TYR A 747 -5.66 14.80 13.89
C TYR A 747 -5.81 13.30 14.12
N ALA A 748 -5.72 12.51 13.05
CA ALA A 748 -5.75 11.06 13.08
C ALA A 748 -4.48 10.45 12.48
N ILE A 749 -3.72 9.71 13.28
CA ILE A 749 -2.50 9.07 12.78
C ILE A 749 -2.77 7.90 11.80
N GLN A 750 -3.94 7.27 11.89
CA GLN A 750 -4.32 6.14 11.04
C GLN A 750 -4.90 6.57 9.68
N GLY A 751 -4.94 7.87 9.42
CA GLY A 751 -5.61 8.45 8.28
C GLY A 751 -4.74 9.48 7.57
N ILE A 752 -5.39 10.43 6.92
CA ILE A 752 -4.70 11.50 6.18
C ILE A 752 -3.76 12.26 7.12
N GLY A 753 -4.16 12.46 8.38
CA GLY A 753 -3.38 13.21 9.37
C GLY A 753 -2.00 12.61 9.61
N GLY A 754 -1.89 11.28 9.70
CA GLY A 754 -0.60 10.60 9.84
C GLY A 754 0.24 10.58 8.58
N MET A 755 -0.36 10.80 7.41
CA MET A 755 0.35 10.85 6.12
C MET A 755 0.84 12.26 5.77
N VAL A 756 0.12 13.30 6.19
CA VAL A 756 0.38 14.69 5.74
C VAL A 756 0.75 15.65 6.87
N LEU A 757 0.34 15.39 8.12
CA LEU A 757 0.63 16.28 9.25
C LEU A 757 1.81 15.77 10.08
N VAL A 758 1.89 14.46 10.29
CA VAL A 758 2.88 13.84 11.19
C VAL A 758 4.12 13.42 10.41
N GLU A 759 5.26 13.86 10.91
CA GLU A 759 6.59 13.52 10.40
C GLU A 759 7.14 12.25 11.09
N LYS A 760 7.09 12.22 12.42
CA LYS A 760 7.65 11.13 13.22
C LYS A 760 6.87 10.96 14.52
N ILE A 761 6.92 9.74 15.05
CA ILE A 761 6.40 9.39 16.37
C ILE A 761 7.55 8.76 17.17
N GLU A 762 7.79 9.24 18.37
CA GLU A 762 8.72 8.64 19.34
C GLU A 762 7.90 8.08 20.51
N GLY A 763 7.67 6.76 20.49
CA GLY A 763 6.84 6.06 21.46
C GLY A 763 5.88 5.09 20.78
N SER A 764 4.77 4.79 21.45
CA SER A 764 3.75 3.85 21.00
C SER A 764 2.78 4.50 20.00
N VAL A 765 2.58 3.87 18.83
CA VAL A 765 1.62 4.34 17.81
C VAL A 765 0.17 4.11 18.28
N ASP A 766 -0.08 2.98 18.93
CA ASP A 766 -1.36 2.62 19.54
C ASP A 766 -1.75 3.55 20.70
N ASN A 767 -0.77 4.11 21.42
CA ASN A 767 -0.99 5.24 22.32
C ASN A 767 -1.55 6.47 21.57
N VAL A 768 -0.98 6.85 20.43
CA VAL A 768 -1.46 7.98 19.62
C VAL A 768 -2.86 7.71 19.04
N ILE A 769 -3.18 6.46 18.73
CA ILE A 769 -4.53 6.04 18.31
C ILE A 769 -5.54 6.21 19.45
N GLY A 770 -5.07 6.06 20.68
CA GLY A 770 -5.80 6.31 21.92
C GLY A 770 -6.01 5.07 22.79
N LEU A 771 -5.25 3.98 22.59
CA LEU A 771 -5.23 2.82 23.49
C LEU A 771 -3.86 2.12 23.40
N PRO A 772 -2.96 2.26 24.40
CA PRO A 772 -1.69 1.53 24.44
C PRO A 772 -1.96 0.04 24.72
N VAL A 773 -2.09 -0.76 23.67
CA VAL A 773 -2.54 -2.16 23.68
C VAL A 773 -1.64 -3.03 24.55
N ARG A 774 -0.32 -2.92 24.39
CA ARG A 774 0.64 -3.71 25.19
C ARG A 774 0.44 -3.50 26.69
N LYS A 775 0.31 -2.23 27.09
CA LYS A 775 0.08 -1.87 28.50
C LYS A 775 -1.30 -2.30 28.97
N THR A 776 -2.32 -2.15 28.13
CA THR A 776 -3.69 -2.62 28.42
C THR A 776 -3.71 -4.11 28.76
N LEU A 777 -3.03 -4.95 27.96
CA LEU A 777 -2.95 -6.39 28.22
C LEU A 777 -2.14 -6.71 29.49
N GLN A 778 -1.04 -6.01 29.73
CA GLN A 778 -0.23 -6.17 30.94
C GLN A 778 -1.05 -5.83 32.21
N LEU A 779 -1.82 -4.75 32.18
CA LEU A 779 -2.69 -4.38 33.30
C LEU A 779 -3.82 -5.39 33.48
N ALA A 780 -4.44 -5.86 32.38
CA ALA A 780 -5.48 -6.90 32.45
C ALA A 780 -4.95 -8.20 33.05
N GLU A 781 -3.73 -8.61 32.70
CA GLU A 781 -3.08 -9.77 33.30
C GLU A 781 -2.85 -9.56 34.80
N LYS A 782 -2.37 -8.38 35.21
CA LYS A 782 -2.16 -8.02 36.61
C LYS A 782 -3.46 -8.07 37.42
N VAL A 783 -4.52 -7.38 36.96
CA VAL A 783 -5.79 -7.29 37.72
C VAL A 783 -6.60 -8.59 37.71
N ILE A 784 -6.37 -9.52 36.78
CA ILE A 784 -7.10 -10.79 36.72
C ILE A 784 -6.33 -11.93 37.38
N PHE A 785 -5.05 -12.13 37.06
CA PHE A 785 -4.30 -13.30 37.50
C PHE A 785 -3.40 -13.06 38.71
N ASN A 786 -3.01 -11.81 38.98
CA ASN A 786 -2.08 -11.47 40.06
C ASN A 786 -2.76 -10.69 41.20
N GLN A 787 -4.04 -10.98 41.46
CA GLN A 787 -4.78 -10.38 42.57
C GLN A 787 -4.12 -10.80 43.90
N GLY A 788 -3.60 -9.85 44.69
CA GLY A 788 -3.04 -10.09 46.03
C GLY A 788 -1.53 -10.34 46.14
N TYR A 789 -0.74 -10.22 45.06
CA TYR A 789 0.72 -10.43 45.13
C TYR A 789 1.51 -9.30 45.82
N GLU A 790 0.89 -8.14 46.06
CA GLU A 790 1.54 -7.01 46.75
C GLU A 790 1.40 -7.07 48.29
N ASP A 791 0.52 -7.91 48.85
CA ASP A 791 0.32 -8.01 50.30
C ASP A 791 1.31 -8.97 51.00
N GLU A 792 2.08 -9.79 50.27
CA GLU A 792 2.99 -10.79 50.86
C GLU A 792 4.48 -10.37 50.90
N VAL A 793 4.88 -9.25 50.28
CA VAL A 793 6.31 -8.88 50.12
C VAL A 793 6.77 -7.75 51.05
N ILE A 794 5.90 -7.23 51.93
CA ILE A 794 6.27 -6.18 52.92
C ILE A 794 6.50 -6.80 54.34
N GLY A 795 6.62 -8.12 54.44
CA GLY A 795 6.54 -8.83 55.73
C GLY A 795 7.77 -9.57 56.25
N SER A 796 8.97 -9.50 55.64
CA SER A 796 10.05 -10.41 56.09
C SER A 796 11.50 -9.90 56.13
N ASP A 797 11.81 -8.61 55.96
CA ASP A 797 13.21 -8.15 55.88
C ASP A 797 13.60 -7.03 56.89
N GLU A 798 12.99 -6.96 58.08
CA GLU A 798 13.46 -6.07 59.17
C GLU A 798 13.32 -6.67 60.58
N GLU A 799 13.86 -7.86 60.84
CA GLU A 799 14.25 -8.27 62.21
C GLU A 799 15.45 -9.23 62.10
N ASP A 800 16.68 -8.68 62.08
CA ASP A 800 17.92 -9.36 62.51
C ASP A 800 19.15 -8.41 62.40
N GLU A 801 19.12 -7.27 63.09
CA GLU A 801 20.33 -6.55 63.55
C GLU A 801 20.02 -5.79 64.86
N GLU A 802 19.99 -6.51 66.00
CA GLU A 802 20.39 -6.03 67.35
C GLU A 802 20.24 -7.18 68.39
N GLU A 803 21.26 -8.04 68.50
CA GLU A 803 21.93 -8.53 69.74
C GLU A 803 22.88 -9.71 69.47
#